data_AF-A0A553NEY2-F1
#
_entry.id   AF-A0A553NEY2-F1
#
_cell.length_a   1.000
_cell.length_b   1.000
_cell.length_c   1.000
_cell.angle_alpha   90.00
_cell.angle_beta   90.00
_cell.angle_gamma   90.00
#
_symmetry.space_group_name_H-M   'P 1'
#
loop_
_entity.id
_entity.type
_entity.pdbx_description
1 polymer ?
#
loop_
_entity_poly.entity_id
_entity_poly.type
_entity_poly.pdbx_seq_one_letter_code
_entity_poly.pdbx_strand_id
1 'polypeptide(L)'
;MGSCASSNSDTTSARARQDWGHEQERDGDSQPTDDFMAENMGNLIETKDHVDEGLYSRQLYVIGKEAQARLQSSKVLVSGLDGLGLEICKNLALSGVGVLTLHDNGIASSLDLASNFYLSDARSPEKRAMAVIPHLEDLNQNVEFRVISEIEETDVQDHDVIVICGASESTQINLSQWSRQNDKKFVLGDVIGAVCYGFCDFGSNFEVIDPDGEEPVEVDIVSISHDDVGSVICFGEERHGLGDKDVVMFHDVRGMEELNGQERLIHVTSPFTFTIGDTSSLSPYTSGGRVIQLKQPRVISHSSLQESLLDPQIEVTDWANPQRSEFLHRAIRTLYAMESNRQGLQETDEDASYLAPLNAFLDEMKSQYGDVVNKHHLEEDLERLFESRKGRPGPLCAFLGGILSQEVMKSCTGKFSPLQQWFYYDMLDCVLTKQMQSNVSNPDNDHGVDDEDEEAEGAEEEGAPQNDPMQSNRYLGQEVVFGRDLQKKLAQLKVFVVGSGAIGCELLKNLAMMGVGVGDEGKIVVTDPDRIERSNLSRQFLFRNSDIGNNKAQTSAAAIMEMNPAVHVEVFEERVGKESEAVFTEDFWKQFDVIVNALDNVSARQYVDEQCVRHEKPLLESGTLGTKGNVQVIIPHLTESYEDSQDPPEKEIPMCTLKHYPFTLEHTIHWAKDLFHGLFERPSVLMEKFLIQEVELSEDARTDLSDFLFCFPLQPDRLCQSALDCLEWARSLWEQRFANEIKQILHIFPPDALASSDDSDVPQTDNENDEKEDTSEEGLLSPKLEALDGLPGNSPFQQIQTIEFEKDDDDNGHMDFIYAAASIRAQNYGIPIKDRPTAKRIAGRIIPAMATTTSVVGALACMELYKVALNGNAAFTAPRVSYRNSFTNLSLPLFAFSAPLSPKKLSRNWTKWDRIDLDGGLTLEKILSLLKNDYSVTPTMLVCGPLCLYANFQSEEKRAQRSNMTCKEVIEELTQKDLPEHVKSLWIYVAAVDEQEEDVDIPCLRIRIS
;
A
#
# COMPACT_ATOMS: atom_id res chain seq x y z
N MET A 1 1.05 -63.94 -38.32
CA MET A 1 0.74 -63.67 -39.74
C MET A 1 1.40 -62.34 -40.10
N GLY A 2 2.28 -62.34 -41.12
CA GLY A 2 2.91 -61.21 -41.88
C GLY A 2 3.45 -59.99 -41.11
N SER A 3 4.76 -59.74 -41.03
CA SER A 3 5.66 -59.08 -42.03
C SER A 3 5.27 -57.62 -42.30
N CYS A 4 6.10 -56.57 -42.37
CA CYS A 4 7.53 -56.27 -42.61
C CYS A 4 7.64 -54.72 -42.46
N ALA A 5 8.74 -53.97 -42.30
CA ALA A 5 10.18 -54.20 -42.26
C ALA A 5 10.92 -52.91 -41.82
N SER A 6 12.16 -53.09 -41.31
CA SER A 6 13.41 -52.29 -41.51
C SER A 6 13.50 -50.82 -41.04
N SER A 7 14.60 -50.32 -40.44
CA SER A 7 16.01 -50.76 -40.36
C SER A 7 16.83 -49.99 -39.30
N ASN A 8 17.68 -50.72 -38.54
CA ASN A 8 19.13 -50.58 -38.24
C ASN A 8 19.80 -49.17 -38.18
N SER A 9 20.83 -48.89 -37.37
CA SER A 9 21.64 -49.66 -36.40
C SER A 9 22.72 -48.76 -35.78
N ASP A 10 23.01 -48.99 -34.49
CA ASP A 10 24.32 -49.13 -33.80
C ASP A 10 25.61 -48.45 -34.34
N THR A 11 26.41 -47.86 -33.44
CA THR A 11 27.51 -48.60 -32.75
C THR A 11 28.35 -47.74 -31.80
N THR A 12 28.69 -48.36 -30.68
CA THR A 12 29.56 -47.97 -29.55
C THR A 12 31.06 -48.28 -29.76
N SER A 13 31.89 -47.73 -28.85
CA SER A 13 33.12 -48.27 -28.22
C SER A 13 34.42 -47.50 -28.52
N ALA A 14 35.06 -46.85 -27.53
CA ALA A 14 35.90 -47.33 -26.43
C ALA A 14 37.41 -47.37 -26.77
N ARG A 15 38.23 -46.60 -26.03
CA ARG A 15 39.36 -47.06 -25.17
C ARG A 15 40.38 -45.97 -24.86
N ALA A 16 40.86 -46.04 -23.60
CA ALA A 16 41.92 -45.28 -22.96
C ALA A 16 43.30 -45.39 -23.61
N ARG A 17 44.16 -44.38 -23.38
CA ARG A 17 45.57 -44.58 -23.06
C ARG A 17 46.26 -43.35 -22.43
N GLN A 18 46.94 -43.70 -21.36
CA GLN A 18 47.92 -43.04 -20.50
C GLN A 18 49.18 -42.47 -21.20
N ASP A 19 49.64 -41.32 -20.68
CA ASP A 19 50.99 -41.02 -20.15
C ASP A 19 52.25 -40.66 -21.00
N TRP A 20 52.94 -39.63 -20.48
CA TRP A 20 54.36 -39.18 -20.59
C TRP A 20 54.77 -38.34 -21.82
N GLY A 21 55.54 -37.24 -21.75
CA GLY A 21 56.26 -36.52 -20.68
C GLY A 21 57.27 -35.51 -21.29
N HIS A 22 57.75 -34.56 -20.46
CA HIS A 22 58.90 -33.62 -20.64
C HIS A 22 58.77 -32.45 -21.65
N GLU A 23 58.66 -31.18 -21.20
CA GLU A 23 59.68 -30.24 -20.63
C GLU A 23 60.25 -29.27 -21.69
N GLN A 24 59.87 -27.99 -21.64
CA GLN A 24 60.75 -26.81 -21.48
C GLN A 24 60.15 -25.48 -22.01
N GLU A 25 60.22 -24.48 -21.12
CA GLU A 25 60.49 -23.04 -21.35
C GLU A 25 59.45 -22.07 -21.97
N ARG A 26 58.85 -21.30 -21.05
CA ARG A 26 58.77 -19.83 -20.91
C ARG A 26 58.24 -18.89 -22.03
N ASP A 27 57.46 -17.94 -21.52
CA ASP A 27 57.07 -16.60 -22.01
C ASP A 27 56.03 -16.62 -23.16
N GLY A 28 54.86 -15.99 -23.09
CA GLY A 28 54.31 -14.98 -22.20
C GLY A 28 53.47 -14.04 -23.05
N ASP A 29 52.16 -14.31 -23.19
CA ASP A 29 51.07 -13.34 -23.45
C ASP A 29 49.77 -14.13 -23.70
N SER A 30 48.77 -13.99 -22.84
CA SER A 30 47.43 -14.57 -23.09
C SER A 30 46.35 -13.51 -22.83
N GLN A 31 45.82 -12.98 -23.92
CA GLN A 31 44.47 -12.41 -23.97
C GLN A 31 43.46 -13.48 -23.53
N PRO A 32 42.41 -13.13 -22.78
CA PRO A 32 41.37 -14.10 -22.45
C PRO A 32 40.51 -14.37 -23.70
N THR A 33 40.49 -15.63 -24.15
CA THR A 33 39.63 -16.12 -25.24
C THR A 33 38.23 -16.46 -24.72
N ASP A 34 37.24 -16.30 -25.61
CA ASP A 34 35.78 -16.41 -25.47
C ASP A 34 35.17 -17.68 -24.80
N ASP A 35 35.97 -18.54 -24.17
CA ASP A 35 35.48 -19.80 -23.59
C ASP A 35 34.98 -19.70 -22.14
N PHE A 36 35.05 -18.52 -21.49
CA PHE A 36 34.50 -18.34 -20.13
C PHE A 36 32.98 -18.06 -20.12
N MET A 37 32.39 -17.70 -21.27
CA MET A 37 30.96 -17.40 -21.39
C MET A 37 30.11 -18.62 -21.81
N ALA A 38 30.72 -19.66 -22.38
CA ALA A 38 29.99 -20.78 -22.98
C ALA A 38 29.72 -21.96 -22.01
N GLU A 39 30.49 -22.12 -20.94
CA GLU A 39 30.31 -23.23 -19.98
C GLU A 39 29.20 -23.01 -18.93
N ASN A 40 28.65 -21.79 -18.81
CA ASN A 40 27.55 -21.49 -17.87
C ASN A 40 26.13 -21.60 -18.46
N MET A 41 25.96 -21.87 -19.76
CA MET A 41 24.63 -21.96 -20.42
C MET A 41 24.13 -23.39 -20.67
N GLY A 42 24.86 -24.41 -20.23
CA GLY A 42 24.61 -25.79 -20.61
C GLY A 42 24.40 -26.76 -19.46
N ASN A 43 23.55 -26.43 -18.47
CA ASN A 43 22.97 -27.39 -17.52
C ASN A 43 21.81 -26.77 -16.72
N LEU A 44 20.71 -26.43 -17.40
CA LEU A 44 19.41 -26.22 -16.76
C LEU A 44 18.57 -27.47 -16.97
N ILE A 45 18.73 -28.43 -16.06
CA ILE A 45 17.73 -29.46 -15.81
C ILE A 45 16.62 -28.77 -15.00
N GLU A 46 15.42 -28.68 -15.58
CA GLU A 46 14.21 -28.17 -14.91
C GLU A 46 14.01 -28.87 -13.56
N THR A 47 14.29 -28.15 -12.49
CA THR A 47 13.95 -28.50 -11.12
C THR A 47 12.92 -27.49 -10.63
N LYS A 48 11.96 -27.93 -9.81
CA LYS A 48 10.90 -27.12 -9.17
C LYS A 48 11.43 -26.05 -8.17
N ASP A 49 12.73 -25.75 -8.19
CA ASP A 49 13.42 -24.94 -7.19
C ASP A 49 13.52 -23.44 -7.55
N HIS A 50 12.88 -22.99 -8.64
CA HIS A 50 12.91 -21.58 -9.03
C HIS A 50 11.64 -20.84 -8.56
N VAL A 51 11.83 -19.84 -7.69
CA VAL A 51 10.76 -18.91 -7.30
C VAL A 51 10.27 -18.13 -8.52
N ASP A 52 8.96 -18.02 -8.72
CA ASP A 52 8.37 -17.22 -9.81
C ASP A 52 8.48 -15.71 -9.51
N GLU A 53 9.57 -15.09 -9.95
CA GLU A 53 9.83 -13.66 -9.72
C GLU A 53 8.83 -12.74 -10.43
N GLY A 54 8.18 -13.21 -11.50
CA GLY A 54 7.16 -12.45 -12.22
C GLY A 54 5.86 -12.32 -11.41
N LEU A 55 5.42 -13.42 -10.79
CA LEU A 55 4.22 -13.44 -9.93
C LEU A 55 4.48 -12.77 -8.56
N TYR A 56 5.57 -13.15 -7.90
CA TYR A 56 5.86 -12.74 -6.52
C TYR A 56 6.71 -11.47 -6.41
N SER A 57 6.96 -10.75 -7.51
CA SER A 57 7.82 -9.55 -7.58
C SER A 57 7.68 -8.62 -6.37
N ARG A 58 6.47 -8.13 -6.08
CA ARG A 58 6.22 -7.18 -4.98
C ARG A 58 6.39 -7.79 -3.59
N GLN A 59 6.08 -9.07 -3.44
CA GLN A 59 6.22 -9.83 -2.19
C GLN A 59 7.69 -10.12 -1.90
N LEU A 60 8.50 -10.41 -2.92
CA LEU A 60 9.93 -10.67 -2.79
C LEU A 60 10.70 -9.48 -2.23
N TYR A 61 10.27 -8.25 -2.52
CA TYR A 61 10.85 -7.05 -1.90
C TYR A 61 10.49 -6.86 -0.43
N VAL A 62 9.58 -7.68 0.11
CA VAL A 62 9.18 -7.67 1.53
C VAL A 62 9.84 -8.82 2.27
N ILE A 63 9.71 -10.05 1.75
CA ILE A 63 10.19 -11.24 2.45
C ILE A 63 11.54 -11.79 1.96
N GLY A 64 11.94 -11.48 0.73
CA GLY A 64 13.15 -12.01 0.10
C GLY A 64 12.98 -13.42 -0.47
N LYS A 65 13.87 -13.78 -1.41
CA LYS A 65 13.82 -15.07 -2.14
C LYS A 65 13.97 -16.28 -1.22
N GLU A 66 14.84 -16.18 -0.22
CA GLU A 66 15.11 -17.28 0.71
C GLU A 66 13.90 -17.59 1.60
N ALA A 67 13.24 -16.56 2.13
CA ALA A 67 12.00 -16.73 2.88
C ALA A 67 10.87 -17.26 1.99
N GLN A 68 10.76 -16.79 0.74
CA GLN A 68 9.79 -17.31 -0.22
C GLN A 68 10.01 -18.80 -0.52
N ALA A 69 11.27 -19.23 -0.69
CA ALA A 69 11.60 -20.63 -0.92
C ALA A 69 11.22 -21.51 0.29
N ARG A 70 11.47 -21.05 1.52
CA ARG A 70 11.00 -21.73 2.74
C ARG A 70 9.48 -21.84 2.77
N LEU A 71 8.77 -20.76 2.46
CA LEU A 71 7.31 -20.75 2.40
C LEU A 71 6.75 -21.75 1.37
N GLN A 72 7.36 -21.81 0.18
CA GLN A 72 7.00 -22.78 -0.88
C GLN A 72 7.32 -24.23 -0.52
N SER A 73 8.23 -24.47 0.43
CA SER A 73 8.50 -25.80 0.96
C SER A 73 7.59 -26.21 2.12
N SER A 74 6.82 -25.27 2.67
CA SER A 74 6.02 -25.46 3.89
C SER A 74 4.64 -26.07 3.60
N LYS A 75 4.15 -26.85 4.56
CA LYS A 75 2.83 -27.50 4.53
C LYS A 75 1.97 -26.98 5.68
N VAL A 76 0.81 -26.41 5.36
CA VAL A 76 -0.07 -25.76 6.33
C VAL A 76 -1.45 -26.44 6.32
N LEU A 77 -1.95 -26.78 7.50
CA LEU A 77 -3.34 -27.18 7.70
C LEU A 77 -4.16 -25.98 8.20
N VAL A 78 -5.31 -25.73 7.58
CA VAL A 78 -6.32 -24.78 8.08
C VAL A 78 -7.62 -25.54 8.37
N SER A 79 -8.04 -25.52 9.63
CA SER A 79 -9.28 -26.15 10.11
C SER A 79 -10.33 -25.10 10.45
N GLY A 80 -11.52 -25.24 9.89
CA GLY A 80 -12.64 -24.31 9.99
C GLY A 80 -12.58 -23.28 8.86
N LEU A 81 -13.54 -23.33 7.92
CA LEU A 81 -13.59 -22.49 6.72
C LEU A 81 -14.89 -21.68 6.65
N ASP A 82 -15.21 -21.03 7.75
CA ASP A 82 -16.10 -19.87 7.74
C ASP A 82 -15.41 -18.68 7.02
N GLY A 83 -15.85 -17.45 7.26
CA GLY A 83 -15.20 -16.27 6.69
C GLY A 83 -13.73 -16.11 7.09
N LEU A 84 -13.36 -16.42 8.34
CA LEU A 84 -11.99 -16.25 8.83
C LEU A 84 -11.06 -17.27 8.19
N GLY A 85 -11.43 -18.55 8.23
CA GLY A 85 -10.62 -19.61 7.65
C GLY A 85 -10.42 -19.44 6.15
N LEU A 86 -11.47 -19.03 5.42
CA LEU A 86 -11.34 -18.72 4.00
C LEU A 86 -10.36 -17.57 3.74
N GLU A 87 -10.45 -16.48 4.50
CA GLU A 87 -9.53 -15.36 4.36
C GLU A 87 -8.07 -15.80 4.59
N ILE A 88 -7.83 -16.65 5.60
CA ILE A 88 -6.50 -17.19 5.87
C ILE A 88 -6.01 -18.00 4.66
N CYS A 89 -6.85 -18.90 4.14
CA CYS A 89 -6.53 -19.70 2.97
C CYS A 89 -6.25 -18.85 1.72
N LYS A 90 -7.05 -17.81 1.47
CA LYS A 90 -6.85 -16.88 0.36
C LYS A 90 -5.46 -16.23 0.44
N ASN A 91 -5.11 -15.65 1.58
CA ASN A 91 -3.83 -14.97 1.73
C ASN A 91 -2.64 -15.95 1.61
N LEU A 92 -2.72 -17.15 2.19
CA LEU A 92 -1.67 -18.17 2.07
C LEU A 92 -1.53 -18.71 0.65
N ALA A 93 -2.64 -18.88 -0.07
CA ALA A 93 -2.63 -19.25 -1.48
C ALA A 93 -1.92 -18.18 -2.32
N LEU A 94 -2.28 -16.91 -2.16
CA LEU A 94 -1.66 -15.78 -2.87
C LEU A 94 -0.17 -15.63 -2.55
N SER A 95 0.22 -15.89 -1.30
CA SER A 95 1.62 -15.83 -0.87
C SER A 95 2.46 -17.03 -1.34
N GLY A 96 1.84 -18.09 -1.85
CA GLY A 96 2.56 -19.22 -2.45
C GLY A 96 3.12 -20.21 -1.43
N VAL A 97 2.33 -20.59 -0.43
CA VAL A 97 2.65 -21.72 0.45
C VAL A 97 2.73 -23.03 -0.36
N GLY A 98 3.60 -23.97 0.04
CA GLY A 98 3.79 -25.22 -0.72
C GLY A 98 2.55 -26.09 -0.81
N VAL A 99 2.02 -26.49 0.36
CA VAL A 99 0.79 -27.28 0.45
C VAL A 99 -0.16 -26.61 1.42
N LEU A 100 -1.42 -26.44 1.00
CA LEU A 100 -2.51 -25.96 1.84
C LEU A 100 -3.58 -27.04 1.97
N THR A 101 -3.65 -27.64 3.16
CA THR A 101 -4.66 -28.65 3.50
C THR A 101 -5.82 -27.98 4.23
N LEU A 102 -7.03 -28.28 3.78
CA LEU A 102 -8.28 -27.71 4.27
C LEU A 102 -9.07 -28.76 5.04
N HIS A 103 -9.60 -28.39 6.20
CA HIS A 103 -10.49 -29.24 6.99
C HIS A 103 -11.73 -28.46 7.45
N ASP A 104 -12.91 -28.80 6.92
CA ASP A 104 -14.19 -28.35 7.45
C ASP A 104 -15.33 -29.27 7.02
N ASN A 105 -16.00 -29.90 7.99
CA ASN A 105 -17.18 -30.73 7.77
C ASN A 105 -18.50 -29.97 7.90
N GLY A 106 -18.46 -28.72 8.33
CA GLY A 106 -19.64 -27.88 8.47
C GLY A 106 -20.31 -27.63 7.13
N ILE A 107 -21.64 -27.67 7.16
CA ILE A 107 -22.48 -27.36 6.01
C ILE A 107 -22.57 -25.84 5.88
N ALA A 108 -22.39 -25.33 4.65
CA ALA A 108 -22.58 -23.92 4.34
C ALA A 108 -23.97 -23.44 4.78
N SER A 109 -24.02 -22.32 5.50
CA SER A 109 -25.23 -21.76 6.08
C SER A 109 -25.36 -20.26 5.76
N SER A 110 -26.54 -19.69 5.98
CA SER A 110 -26.78 -18.25 5.82
C SER A 110 -25.92 -17.36 6.72
N LEU A 111 -25.42 -17.89 7.85
CA LEU A 111 -24.47 -17.17 8.71
C LEU A 111 -23.08 -17.01 8.07
N ASP A 112 -22.73 -17.88 7.12
CA ASP A 112 -21.43 -17.86 6.46
C ASP A 112 -21.40 -16.88 5.28
N LEU A 113 -22.55 -16.61 4.65
CA LEU A 113 -22.66 -15.88 3.37
C LEU A 113 -22.29 -14.39 3.44
N ALA A 114 -22.21 -13.78 4.62
CA ALA A 114 -21.80 -12.38 4.79
C ALA A 114 -20.28 -12.21 4.92
N SER A 115 -19.52 -13.31 4.99
CA SER A 115 -18.06 -13.29 5.18
C SER A 115 -17.30 -14.28 4.30
N ASN A 116 -17.94 -15.39 3.91
CA ASN A 116 -17.37 -16.36 2.99
C ASN A 116 -17.75 -16.02 1.53
N PHE A 117 -16.87 -15.29 0.86
CA PHE A 117 -17.07 -14.74 -0.49
C PHE A 117 -17.01 -15.77 -1.64
N TYR A 118 -16.85 -17.06 -1.35
CA TYR A 118 -16.94 -18.13 -2.35
C TYR A 118 -18.19 -19.01 -2.19
N LEU A 119 -19.02 -18.75 -1.18
CA LEU A 119 -20.33 -19.37 -1.05
C LEU A 119 -21.39 -18.53 -1.80
N SER A 120 -22.29 -19.22 -2.51
CA SER A 120 -23.41 -18.58 -3.20
C SER A 120 -24.76 -19.03 -2.63
N ASP A 121 -25.75 -18.14 -2.72
CA ASP A 121 -27.11 -18.34 -2.18
C ASP A 121 -27.84 -19.53 -2.83
N ALA A 122 -27.38 -19.95 -4.03
CA ALA A 122 -28.04 -20.95 -4.86
C ALA A 122 -27.52 -22.40 -4.68
N ARG A 123 -26.47 -22.64 -3.86
CA ARG A 123 -25.91 -23.99 -3.68
C ARG A 123 -26.66 -24.79 -2.59
N SER A 124 -26.94 -26.06 -2.90
CA SER A 124 -27.42 -27.13 -1.99
C SER A 124 -26.51 -27.22 -0.74
N PRO A 125 -26.90 -27.83 0.40
CA PRO A 125 -26.03 -27.95 1.58
C PRO A 125 -24.74 -28.74 1.27
N GLU A 126 -23.73 -28.03 0.81
CA GLU A 126 -22.38 -28.51 0.54
C GLU A 126 -21.51 -28.23 1.78
N LYS A 127 -20.51 -29.08 2.01
CA LYS A 127 -19.50 -28.83 3.03
C LYS A 127 -18.68 -27.61 2.63
N ARG A 128 -18.41 -26.69 3.55
CA ARG A 128 -17.67 -25.46 3.26
C ARG A 128 -16.33 -25.72 2.56
N ALA A 129 -15.55 -26.70 3.02
CA ALA A 129 -14.29 -27.10 2.38
C ALA A 129 -14.43 -27.49 0.90
N MET A 130 -15.49 -28.22 0.54
CA MET A 130 -15.73 -28.60 -0.85
C MET A 130 -16.17 -27.42 -1.71
N ALA A 131 -16.96 -26.51 -1.13
CA ALA A 131 -17.48 -25.35 -1.85
C ALA A 131 -16.39 -24.33 -2.21
N VAL A 132 -15.36 -24.16 -1.36
CA VAL A 132 -14.30 -23.15 -1.56
C VAL A 132 -13.08 -23.66 -2.33
N ILE A 133 -12.81 -24.98 -2.33
CA ILE A 133 -11.57 -25.53 -2.92
C ILE A 133 -11.34 -25.11 -4.39
N PRO A 134 -12.35 -25.15 -5.29
CA PRO A 134 -12.10 -24.88 -6.71
C PRO A 134 -11.69 -23.42 -6.94
N HIS A 135 -12.21 -22.52 -6.10
CA HIS A 135 -11.91 -21.09 -6.18
C HIS A 135 -10.51 -20.78 -5.65
N LEU A 136 -10.04 -21.52 -4.64
CA LEU A 136 -8.68 -21.38 -4.09
C LEU A 136 -7.62 -21.94 -5.05
N GLU A 137 -7.89 -23.09 -5.68
CA GLU A 137 -7.01 -23.69 -6.70
C GLU A 137 -6.77 -22.74 -7.88
N ASP A 138 -7.79 -21.96 -8.25
CA ASP A 138 -7.72 -20.98 -9.34
C ASP A 138 -6.92 -19.70 -8.98
N LEU A 139 -6.73 -19.40 -7.68
CA LEU A 139 -5.94 -18.25 -7.24
C LEU A 139 -4.45 -18.43 -7.53
N ASN A 140 -3.90 -19.63 -7.30
CA ASN A 140 -2.47 -19.86 -7.44
C ASN A 140 -2.14 -21.32 -7.79
N GLN A 141 -1.73 -21.53 -9.04
CA GLN A 141 -1.37 -22.84 -9.59
C GLN A 141 -0.07 -23.42 -9.00
N ASN A 142 0.71 -22.61 -8.25
CA ASN A 142 1.93 -23.05 -7.60
C ASN A 142 1.69 -23.69 -6.22
N VAL A 143 0.47 -23.61 -5.69
CA VAL A 143 0.09 -24.15 -4.38
C VAL A 143 -0.63 -25.47 -4.55
N GLU A 144 -0.22 -26.51 -3.82
CA GLU A 144 -0.94 -27.78 -3.79
C GLU A 144 -2.06 -27.72 -2.75
N PHE A 145 -3.32 -27.89 -3.20
CA PHE A 145 -4.48 -27.92 -2.30
C PHE A 145 -4.89 -29.35 -1.96
N ARG A 146 -5.28 -29.58 -0.71
CA ARG A 146 -5.81 -30.86 -0.22
C ARG A 146 -7.03 -30.61 0.66
N VAL A 147 -7.97 -31.55 0.69
CA VAL A 147 -9.07 -31.53 1.67
C VAL A 147 -9.08 -32.84 2.43
N ILE A 148 -9.17 -32.74 3.76
CA ILE A 148 -9.30 -33.88 4.67
C ILE A 148 -10.65 -33.83 5.38
N SER A 149 -11.20 -35.00 5.69
CA SER A 149 -12.48 -35.12 6.38
C SER A 149 -12.34 -35.17 7.89
N GLU A 150 -11.23 -35.66 8.43
CA GLU A 150 -10.99 -35.73 9.87
C GLU A 150 -9.55 -35.31 10.16
N ILE A 151 -9.30 -34.86 11.39
CA ILE A 151 -7.94 -34.53 11.86
C ILE A 151 -7.43 -35.74 12.64
N GLU A 152 -6.87 -36.73 11.94
CA GLU A 152 -6.14 -37.83 12.54
C GLU A 152 -4.62 -37.57 12.51
N GLU A 153 -3.87 -38.21 13.40
CA GLU A 153 -2.41 -38.06 13.51
C GLU A 153 -1.70 -38.30 12.17
N THR A 154 -2.15 -39.30 11.40
CA THR A 154 -1.60 -39.63 10.08
C THR A 154 -1.79 -38.54 9.04
N ASP A 155 -2.85 -37.74 9.17
CA ASP A 155 -3.17 -36.65 8.25
C ASP A 155 -2.37 -35.39 8.59
N VAL A 156 -2.09 -35.16 9.89
CA VAL A 156 -1.48 -33.91 10.36
C VAL A 156 0.02 -33.97 10.66
N GLN A 157 0.59 -35.16 10.86
CA GLN A 157 2.02 -35.35 11.18
C GLN A 157 2.99 -34.71 10.17
N ASP A 158 2.59 -34.63 8.91
CA ASP A 158 3.44 -34.13 7.82
C ASP A 158 3.34 -32.61 7.64
N HIS A 159 2.49 -31.92 8.41
CA HIS A 159 2.35 -30.46 8.34
C HIS A 159 3.38 -29.76 9.23
N ASP A 160 3.78 -28.56 8.84
CA ASP A 160 4.69 -27.70 9.60
C ASP A 160 3.90 -26.78 10.54
N VAL A 161 2.74 -26.33 10.08
CA VAL A 161 1.87 -25.38 10.79
C VAL A 161 0.43 -25.89 10.84
N ILE A 162 -0.18 -25.82 12.02
CA ILE A 162 -1.58 -26.15 12.26
C ILE A 162 -2.33 -24.86 12.62
N VAL A 163 -3.33 -24.51 11.81
CA VAL A 163 -4.18 -23.33 12.00
C VAL A 163 -5.59 -23.77 12.35
N ILE A 164 -6.13 -23.28 13.45
CA ILE A 164 -7.47 -23.61 13.93
C ILE A 164 -8.34 -22.35 13.99
N CYS A 165 -9.51 -22.42 13.35
CA CYS A 165 -10.54 -21.39 13.36
C CYS A 165 -11.87 -21.95 13.89
N GLY A 166 -12.56 -21.23 14.77
CA GLY A 166 -13.95 -21.55 15.15
C GLY A 166 -14.15 -22.90 15.87
N ALA A 167 -13.15 -23.42 16.59
CA ALA A 167 -13.23 -24.71 17.29
C ALA A 167 -13.58 -24.55 18.79
N SER A 168 -14.08 -25.61 19.43
CA SER A 168 -14.32 -25.60 20.89
C SER A 168 -13.01 -25.45 21.67
N GLU A 169 -13.04 -24.82 22.85
CA GLU A 169 -11.84 -24.65 23.71
C GLU A 169 -11.15 -25.98 24.00
N SER A 170 -11.91 -27.07 24.19
CA SER A 170 -11.35 -28.41 24.38
C SER A 170 -10.58 -28.92 23.17
N THR A 171 -11.07 -28.66 21.96
CA THR A 171 -10.40 -29.01 20.70
C THR A 171 -9.15 -28.17 20.52
N GLN A 172 -9.23 -26.86 20.81
CA GLN A 172 -8.09 -25.94 20.74
C GLN A 172 -6.94 -26.41 21.64
N ILE A 173 -7.24 -26.76 22.90
CA ILE A 173 -6.24 -27.24 23.88
C ILE A 173 -5.63 -28.57 23.42
N ASN A 174 -6.44 -29.54 23.00
CA ASN A 174 -5.96 -30.85 22.58
C ASN A 174 -5.02 -30.76 21.37
N LEU A 175 -5.41 -29.99 20.34
CA LEU A 175 -4.59 -29.83 19.14
C LEU A 175 -3.33 -29.01 19.42
N SER A 176 -3.41 -27.94 20.20
CA SER A 176 -2.22 -27.16 20.62
C SER A 176 -1.22 -28.04 21.38
N GLN A 177 -1.71 -28.85 22.32
CA GLN A 177 -0.86 -29.77 23.09
C GLN A 177 -0.19 -30.80 22.18
N TRP A 178 -0.95 -31.39 21.24
CA TRP A 178 -0.42 -32.35 20.28
C TRP A 178 0.62 -31.69 19.35
N SER A 179 0.35 -30.49 18.84
CA SER A 179 1.29 -29.72 18.00
C SER A 179 2.61 -29.50 18.73
N ARG A 180 2.55 -29.06 20.00
CA ARG A 180 3.75 -28.80 20.80
C ARG A 180 4.56 -30.06 21.12
N GLN A 181 3.89 -31.19 21.33
CA GLN A 181 4.54 -32.50 21.54
C GLN A 181 5.27 -33.01 20.29
N ASN A 182 4.83 -32.59 19.10
CA ASN A 182 5.37 -33.02 17.82
C ASN A 182 6.18 -31.91 17.11
N ASP A 183 6.58 -30.86 17.83
CA ASP A 183 7.33 -29.70 17.33
C ASP A 183 6.69 -29.04 16.09
N LYS A 184 5.36 -28.95 16.09
CA LYS A 184 4.57 -28.26 15.06
C LYS A 184 4.20 -26.87 15.52
N LYS A 185 4.20 -25.92 14.59
CA LYS A 185 3.78 -24.54 14.87
C LYS A 185 2.25 -24.49 14.94
N PHE A 186 1.72 -23.72 15.87
CA PHE A 186 0.29 -23.64 16.11
C PHE A 186 -0.19 -22.19 16.05
N VAL A 187 -1.25 -21.96 15.27
CA VAL A 187 -1.93 -20.67 15.16
C VAL A 187 -3.41 -20.89 15.43
N LEU A 188 -3.99 -20.04 16.26
CA LEU A 188 -5.40 -20.08 16.63
C LEU A 188 -6.01 -18.70 16.40
N GLY A 189 -7.24 -18.67 15.90
CA GLY A 189 -8.05 -17.46 15.95
C GLY A 189 -9.53 -17.72 15.79
N ASP A 190 -10.34 -16.74 16.16
CA ASP A 190 -11.78 -16.79 15.98
C ASP A 190 -12.37 -15.38 15.84
N VAL A 191 -13.53 -15.31 15.18
CA VAL A 191 -14.38 -14.13 15.12
C VAL A 191 -15.71 -14.47 15.77
N ILE A 192 -15.99 -13.82 16.89
CA ILE A 192 -17.18 -14.04 17.72
C ILE A 192 -17.97 -12.73 17.76
N GLY A 193 -18.95 -12.61 16.88
CA GLY A 193 -19.75 -11.39 16.75
C GLY A 193 -18.91 -10.19 16.36
N ALA A 194 -18.89 -9.18 17.21
CA ALA A 194 -18.10 -7.96 17.04
C ALA A 194 -16.67 -8.02 17.63
N VAL A 195 -16.21 -9.19 18.07
CA VAL A 195 -14.87 -9.38 18.66
C VAL A 195 -14.08 -10.41 17.88
N CYS A 196 -12.78 -10.21 17.74
CA CYS A 196 -11.87 -11.22 17.21
C CYS A 196 -10.66 -11.41 18.13
N TYR A 197 -10.06 -12.60 18.07
CA TYR A 197 -8.82 -12.88 18.77
C TYR A 197 -7.90 -13.80 17.98
N GLY A 198 -6.60 -13.69 18.25
CA GLY A 198 -5.54 -14.53 17.68
C GLY A 198 -4.56 -15.01 18.76
N PHE A 199 -3.93 -16.16 18.53
CA PHE A 199 -2.90 -16.73 19.39
C PHE A 199 -1.85 -17.49 18.56
N CYS A 200 -0.59 -17.40 18.97
CA CYS A 200 0.52 -18.12 18.34
C CYS A 200 1.34 -18.92 19.37
N ASP A 201 1.64 -20.17 19.03
CA ASP A 201 2.60 -21.01 19.74
C ASP A 201 3.56 -21.68 18.75
N PHE A 202 4.76 -21.10 18.65
CA PHE A 202 5.84 -21.61 17.78
C PHE A 202 6.88 -22.44 18.53
N GLY A 203 6.57 -22.85 19.76
CA GLY A 203 7.46 -23.57 20.66
C GLY A 203 8.31 -22.64 21.54
N SER A 204 9.09 -23.25 22.42
CA SER A 204 9.88 -22.52 23.43
C SER A 204 11.22 -21.98 22.91
N ASN A 205 11.62 -22.33 21.68
CA ASN A 205 12.90 -21.97 21.06
C ASN A 205 12.72 -21.66 19.57
N PHE A 206 11.85 -20.69 19.24
CA PHE A 206 11.62 -20.28 17.87
C PHE A 206 12.68 -19.25 17.44
N GLU A 207 13.46 -19.55 16.39
CA GLU A 207 14.47 -18.64 15.86
C GLU A 207 13.88 -17.69 14.81
N VAL A 208 14.04 -16.39 15.05
CA VAL A 208 13.71 -15.30 14.14
C VAL A 208 15.01 -14.74 13.57
N ILE A 209 15.24 -14.96 12.28
CA ILE A 209 16.44 -14.59 11.54
C ILE A 209 16.50 -13.06 11.36
N ASP A 210 15.36 -12.46 11.02
CA ASP A 210 15.21 -11.03 10.78
C ASP A 210 13.98 -10.49 11.52
N PRO A 211 14.16 -9.87 12.70
CA PRO A 211 13.05 -9.51 13.57
C PRO A 211 12.16 -8.36 13.09
N ASP A 212 12.62 -7.47 12.24
CA ASP A 212 11.92 -6.22 11.90
C ASP A 212 11.66 -6.04 10.39
N GLY A 213 12.38 -6.77 9.53
CA GLY A 213 12.21 -6.67 8.08
C GLY A 213 12.85 -5.46 7.42
N GLU A 214 13.48 -4.57 8.21
CA GLU A 214 14.15 -3.38 7.68
C GLU A 214 15.50 -3.77 7.07
N GLU A 215 15.84 -3.11 5.96
CA GLU A 215 17.14 -3.29 5.31
C GLU A 215 18.27 -2.95 6.30
N PRO A 216 19.39 -3.71 6.29
CA PRO A 216 20.54 -3.38 7.12
C PRO A 216 21.02 -1.94 6.86
N VAL A 217 21.22 -1.19 7.93
CA VAL A 217 21.71 0.19 7.84
C VAL A 217 23.16 0.18 7.31
N GLU A 218 23.40 0.91 6.23
CA GLU A 218 24.73 1.15 5.65
C GLU A 218 25.10 2.64 5.81
N VAL A 219 26.27 2.94 6.37
CA VAL A 219 26.74 4.32 6.54
C VAL A 219 28.24 4.46 6.31
N ASP A 220 28.64 5.50 5.57
CA ASP A 220 30.05 5.79 5.29
C ASP A 220 30.73 6.51 6.48
N ILE A 221 32.04 6.34 6.61
CA ILE A 221 32.84 6.79 7.75
C ILE A 221 33.62 8.06 7.38
N VAL A 222 33.57 9.06 8.26
CA VAL A 222 34.43 10.26 8.20
C VAL A 222 35.75 10.02 8.92
N SER A 223 35.68 9.47 10.13
CA SER A 223 36.87 9.23 10.95
C SER A 223 36.65 8.19 12.03
N ILE A 224 37.72 7.52 12.42
CA ILE A 224 37.77 6.62 13.58
C ILE A 224 38.87 7.08 14.52
N SER A 225 38.56 7.30 15.80
CA SER A 225 39.55 7.68 16.79
C SER A 225 40.44 6.49 17.19
N HIS A 226 41.66 6.78 17.61
CA HIS A 226 42.66 5.80 18.03
C HIS A 226 42.87 5.91 19.56
N ASP A 227 41.92 5.39 20.32
CA ASP A 227 41.78 5.57 21.77
C ASP A 227 41.28 4.29 22.45
N ASP A 228 41.31 4.25 23.79
CA ASP A 228 40.75 3.15 24.60
C ASP A 228 39.24 2.93 24.37
N VAL A 229 38.55 3.96 23.86
CA VAL A 229 37.17 3.90 23.36
C VAL A 229 37.14 4.61 22.00
N GLY A 230 37.34 3.83 20.94
CA GLY A 230 37.29 4.29 19.56
C GLY A 230 35.93 4.86 19.21
N SER A 231 35.92 6.14 18.83
CA SER A 231 34.74 6.85 18.35
C SER A 231 34.73 6.86 16.84
N VAL A 232 33.61 6.47 16.25
CA VAL A 232 33.36 6.55 14.81
C VAL A 232 32.47 7.75 14.54
N ILE A 233 32.86 8.56 13.58
CA ILE A 233 32.06 9.68 13.05
C ILE A 233 31.59 9.29 11.65
N CYS A 234 30.28 9.34 11.43
CA CYS A 234 29.64 8.97 10.18
C CYS A 234 29.51 10.17 9.23
N PHE A 235 29.51 9.89 7.93
CA PHE A 235 29.33 10.89 6.87
C PHE A 235 27.83 11.11 6.59
N GLY A 236 27.44 12.37 6.37
CA GLY A 236 26.09 12.75 5.96
C GLY A 236 25.47 13.87 6.80
N GLU A 237 24.52 14.61 6.22
CA GLU A 237 23.67 15.58 6.93
C GLU A 237 22.56 14.89 7.73
N GLU A 238 22.26 13.64 7.40
CA GLU A 238 21.26 12.81 8.06
C GLU A 238 21.88 11.92 9.16
N ARG A 239 21.03 11.46 10.08
CA ARG A 239 21.42 10.56 11.16
C ARG A 239 21.91 9.23 10.59
N HIS A 240 22.88 8.58 11.23
CA HIS A 240 23.43 7.30 10.77
C HIS A 240 22.45 6.12 10.82
N GLY A 241 21.26 6.25 11.41
CA GLY A 241 20.20 5.23 11.42
C GLY A 241 20.40 4.02 12.35
N LEU A 242 21.64 3.74 12.78
CA LEU A 242 21.96 2.65 13.71
C LEU A 242 21.33 2.83 15.11
N GLY A 243 20.93 1.71 15.73
CA GLY A 243 20.44 1.63 17.10
C GLY A 243 21.54 1.35 18.14
N ASP A 244 21.31 1.72 19.41
CA ASP A 244 22.22 1.36 20.49
C ASP A 244 22.29 -0.17 20.66
N LYS A 245 23.52 -0.70 20.79
CA LYS A 245 23.83 -2.13 20.86
C LYS A 245 23.61 -2.92 19.57
N ASP A 246 23.50 -2.25 18.44
CA ASP A 246 23.61 -2.93 17.16
C ASP A 246 25.01 -3.57 17.02
N VAL A 247 25.07 -4.64 16.23
CA VAL A 247 26.34 -5.21 15.78
C VAL A 247 26.57 -4.72 14.37
N VAL A 248 27.80 -4.29 14.07
CA VAL A 248 28.16 -3.76 12.76
C VAL A 248 29.45 -4.37 12.24
N MET A 249 29.63 -4.36 10.91
CA MET A 249 30.83 -4.79 10.22
C MET A 249 31.44 -3.67 9.39
N PHE A 250 32.77 -3.53 9.46
CA PHE A 250 33.51 -2.51 8.73
C PHE A 250 34.04 -3.03 7.39
N HIS A 251 34.01 -2.18 6.37
CA HIS A 251 34.52 -2.44 5.03
C HIS A 251 35.31 -1.24 4.54
N ASP A 252 36.32 -1.45 3.69
CA ASP A 252 37.11 -0.41 3.01
C ASP A 252 37.75 0.67 3.90
N VAL A 253 37.95 0.39 5.20
CA VAL A 253 38.66 1.28 6.13
C VAL A 253 40.14 1.27 5.79
N ARG A 254 40.73 2.45 5.50
CA ARG A 254 42.15 2.59 5.17
C ARG A 254 42.93 3.13 6.35
N GLY A 255 44.13 2.60 6.58
CA GLY A 255 44.99 2.98 7.71
C GLY A 255 44.65 2.29 9.03
N MET A 256 43.44 1.74 9.16
CA MET A 256 43.00 0.88 10.28
C MET A 256 42.40 -0.41 9.70
N GLU A 257 43.17 -1.10 8.87
CA GLU A 257 42.71 -2.22 8.04
C GLU A 257 42.33 -3.47 8.86
N GLU A 258 42.84 -3.58 10.08
CA GLU A 258 42.53 -4.64 11.02
C GLU A 258 41.04 -4.66 11.42
N LEU A 259 40.34 -3.54 11.20
CA LEU A 259 38.92 -3.42 11.48
C LEU A 259 38.05 -4.03 10.36
N ASN A 260 38.56 -4.14 9.14
CA ASN A 260 37.80 -4.64 8.00
C ASN A 260 37.39 -6.11 8.20
N GLY A 261 36.11 -6.40 7.99
CA GLY A 261 35.51 -7.72 8.19
C GLY A 261 35.32 -8.12 9.67
N GLN A 262 35.63 -7.24 10.63
CA GLN A 262 35.39 -7.50 12.06
C GLN A 262 34.00 -7.03 12.49
N GLU A 263 33.34 -7.83 13.31
CA GLU A 263 32.08 -7.48 13.97
C GLU A 263 32.34 -6.66 15.24
N ARG A 264 31.60 -5.57 15.42
CA ARG A 264 31.67 -4.71 16.61
C ARG A 264 30.30 -4.44 17.17
N LEU A 265 30.12 -4.65 18.46
CA LEU A 265 28.99 -4.10 19.20
C LEU A 265 29.19 -2.59 19.34
N ILE A 266 28.16 -1.81 19.03
CA ILE A 266 28.23 -0.36 19.09
C ILE A 266 27.47 0.22 20.29
N HIS A 267 27.90 1.40 20.72
CA HIS A 267 27.11 2.26 21.59
C HIS A 267 26.89 3.62 20.92
N VAL A 268 25.63 3.97 20.69
CA VAL A 268 25.28 5.22 20.01
C VAL A 268 25.48 6.39 20.98
N THR A 269 26.33 7.36 20.60
CA THR A 269 26.64 8.53 21.43
C THR A 269 25.95 9.79 20.95
N SER A 270 25.67 9.89 19.66
CA SER A 270 24.88 10.95 19.04
C SER A 270 24.26 10.45 17.74
N PRO A 271 23.40 11.23 17.06
CA PRO A 271 22.86 10.83 15.75
C PRO A 271 23.91 10.64 14.64
N PHE A 272 25.15 11.07 14.84
CA PHE A 272 26.24 11.03 13.85
C PHE A 272 27.47 10.27 14.34
N THR A 273 27.43 9.76 15.58
CA THR A 273 28.61 9.13 16.22
C THR A 273 28.23 7.94 17.10
N PHE A 274 29.08 6.93 17.09
CA PHE A 274 28.99 5.79 18.00
C PHE A 274 30.38 5.28 18.37
N THR A 275 30.46 4.50 19.45
CA THR A 275 31.74 3.90 19.91
C THR A 275 31.79 2.40 19.65
N ILE A 276 32.98 1.88 19.40
CA ILE A 276 33.21 0.46 19.03
C ILE A 276 34.15 -0.32 19.97
N GLY A 277 34.45 0.26 21.14
CA GLY A 277 35.43 -0.28 22.08
C GLY A 277 36.87 0.14 21.74
N ASP A 278 37.85 -0.57 22.29
CA ASP A 278 39.27 -0.18 22.23
C ASP A 278 39.86 -0.29 20.80
N THR A 279 40.40 0.84 20.31
CA THR A 279 41.12 0.95 19.03
C THR A 279 42.60 1.32 19.20
N SER A 280 43.09 1.47 20.44
CA SER A 280 44.46 1.93 20.76
C SER A 280 45.57 0.97 20.29
N SER A 281 45.22 -0.29 20.02
CA SER A 281 46.12 -1.33 19.53
C SER A 281 46.08 -1.52 18.01
N LEU A 282 45.20 -0.79 17.30
CA LEU A 282 45.04 -0.87 15.85
C LEU A 282 45.92 0.17 15.15
N SER A 283 46.07 0.06 13.84
CA SER A 283 46.73 1.10 13.07
C SER A 283 45.88 2.39 13.00
N PRO A 284 46.48 3.60 12.94
CA PRO A 284 45.74 4.85 12.93
C PRO A 284 44.97 5.05 11.62
N TYR A 285 43.69 5.38 11.74
CA TYR A 285 42.80 5.66 10.61
C TYR A 285 43.36 6.74 9.67
N THR A 286 43.15 6.56 8.37
CA THR A 286 43.52 7.56 7.35
C THR A 286 42.33 8.11 6.58
N SER A 287 41.51 7.25 5.97
CA SER A 287 40.41 7.66 5.10
C SER A 287 39.47 6.51 4.76
N GLY A 288 38.30 6.86 4.22
CA GLY A 288 37.32 5.94 3.69
C GLY A 288 36.68 5.04 4.74
N GLY A 289 36.00 4.02 4.25
CA GLY A 289 35.36 2.99 5.03
C GLY A 289 33.85 3.16 5.15
N ARG A 290 33.18 2.03 5.30
CA ARG A 290 31.74 1.90 5.50
C ARG A 290 31.45 0.95 6.65
N VAL A 291 30.35 1.22 7.33
CA VAL A 291 29.77 0.37 8.36
C VAL A 291 28.46 -0.20 7.87
N ILE A 292 28.28 -1.52 8.02
CA ILE A 292 27.06 -2.25 7.66
C ILE A 292 26.52 -2.91 8.92
N GLN A 293 25.25 -2.66 9.25
CA GLN A 293 24.56 -3.32 10.35
C GLN A 293 24.46 -4.83 10.09
N LEU A 294 24.75 -5.65 11.11
CA LEU A 294 24.50 -7.09 11.09
C LEU A 294 23.26 -7.40 11.91
N LYS A 295 22.19 -7.80 11.22
CA LYS A 295 20.96 -8.24 11.87
C LYS A 295 21.25 -9.47 12.72
N GLN A 296 20.90 -9.39 14.01
CA GLN A 296 21.12 -10.48 14.96
C GLN A 296 19.86 -11.33 15.06
N PRO A 297 19.95 -12.66 14.82
CA PRO A 297 18.83 -13.56 15.07
C PRO A 297 18.37 -13.48 16.52
N ARG A 298 17.08 -13.66 16.76
CA ARG A 298 16.46 -13.68 18.09
C ARG A 298 15.76 -15.01 18.33
N VAL A 299 15.89 -15.56 19.52
CA VAL A 299 15.11 -16.73 19.95
C VAL A 299 13.93 -16.26 20.79
N ILE A 300 12.72 -16.60 20.35
CA ILE A 300 11.46 -16.31 21.04
C ILE A 300 10.95 -17.59 21.70
N SER A 301 10.44 -17.45 22.91
CA SER A 301 9.91 -18.55 23.71
C SER A 301 8.43 -18.34 23.95
N HIS A 302 7.60 -19.18 23.31
CA HIS A 302 6.15 -19.16 23.52
C HIS A 302 5.73 -20.12 24.64
N SER A 303 4.76 -19.71 25.44
CA SER A 303 4.07 -20.53 26.43
C SER A 303 3.09 -21.46 25.72
N SER A 304 2.80 -22.61 26.31
CA SER A 304 1.75 -23.48 25.74
C SER A 304 0.38 -22.79 25.87
N LEU A 305 -0.58 -23.14 25.02
CA LEU A 305 -1.95 -22.59 25.12
C LEU A 305 -2.54 -22.78 26.53
N GLN A 306 -2.31 -23.93 27.16
CA GLN A 306 -2.84 -24.21 28.50
C GLN A 306 -2.24 -23.31 29.58
N GLU A 307 -0.94 -22.98 29.49
CA GLU A 307 -0.28 -22.04 30.39
C GLU A 307 -0.71 -20.60 30.10
N SER A 308 -0.76 -20.23 28.82
CA SER A 308 -1.09 -18.87 28.38
C SER A 308 -2.55 -18.50 28.63
N LEU A 309 -3.47 -19.47 28.70
CA LEU A 309 -4.85 -19.23 29.15
C LEU A 309 -4.92 -18.82 30.63
N LEU A 310 -3.93 -19.19 31.45
CA LEU A 310 -3.90 -18.85 32.88
C LEU A 310 -3.10 -17.56 33.15
N ASP A 311 -2.00 -17.37 32.43
CA ASP A 311 -1.11 -16.20 32.53
C ASP A 311 -0.80 -15.67 31.11
N PRO A 312 -1.71 -14.88 30.53
CA PRO A 312 -1.62 -14.49 29.13
C PRO A 312 -0.63 -13.35 28.90
N GLN A 313 0.23 -13.51 27.90
CA GLN A 313 0.95 -12.38 27.28
C GLN A 313 0.10 -11.82 26.15
N ILE A 314 -0.42 -10.61 26.31
CA ILE A 314 -1.39 -9.99 25.40
C ILE A 314 -0.77 -8.76 24.75
N GLU A 315 -0.86 -8.69 23.43
CA GLU A 315 -0.45 -7.51 22.65
C GLU A 315 -1.42 -6.35 22.88
N VAL A 316 -0.85 -5.17 23.12
CA VAL A 316 -1.64 -3.95 23.33
C VAL A 316 -2.05 -3.40 21.97
N THR A 317 -3.35 -3.47 21.67
CA THR A 317 -3.93 -2.95 20.43
C THR A 317 -4.43 -1.52 20.60
N ASP A 318 -5.09 -1.21 21.72
CA ASP A 318 -5.54 0.13 22.09
C ASP A 318 -4.68 0.70 23.23
N TRP A 319 -3.74 1.57 22.89
CA TRP A 319 -2.86 2.23 23.85
C TRP A 319 -3.59 3.26 24.74
N ALA A 320 -4.76 3.74 24.31
CA ALA A 320 -5.61 4.60 25.13
C ALA A 320 -6.39 3.79 26.18
N ASN A 321 -6.64 2.50 25.91
CA ASN A 321 -7.25 1.57 26.87
C ASN A 321 -6.54 0.19 26.92
N PRO A 322 -5.32 0.11 27.49
CA PRO A 322 -4.53 -1.12 27.49
C PRO A 322 -5.18 -2.32 28.20
N GLN A 323 -6.15 -2.07 29.09
CA GLN A 323 -6.88 -3.11 29.82
C GLN A 323 -7.99 -3.77 28.98
N ARG A 324 -8.33 -3.19 27.81
CA ARG A 324 -9.40 -3.69 26.94
C ARG A 324 -9.14 -5.13 26.52
N SER A 325 -7.93 -5.46 26.09
CA SER A 325 -7.59 -6.81 25.64
C SER A 325 -7.64 -7.85 26.77
N GLU A 326 -7.26 -7.48 28.00
CA GLU A 326 -7.39 -8.37 29.16
C GLU A 326 -8.87 -8.66 29.49
N PHE A 327 -9.72 -7.64 29.42
CA PHE A 327 -11.16 -7.80 29.57
C PHE A 327 -11.73 -8.76 28.52
N LEU A 328 -11.38 -8.56 27.24
CA LEU A 328 -11.85 -9.41 26.14
C LEU A 328 -11.39 -10.87 26.31
N HIS A 329 -10.14 -11.09 26.72
CA HIS A 329 -9.61 -12.42 27.02
C HIS A 329 -10.49 -13.15 28.04
N ARG A 330 -10.78 -12.50 29.17
CA ARG A 330 -11.60 -13.10 30.24
C ARG A 330 -13.07 -13.28 29.82
N ALA A 331 -13.62 -12.33 29.07
CA ALA A 331 -15.00 -12.38 28.57
C ALA A 331 -15.21 -13.56 27.62
N ILE A 332 -14.30 -13.77 26.67
CA ILE A 332 -14.36 -14.89 25.71
C ILE A 332 -14.20 -16.24 26.42
N ARG A 333 -13.30 -16.34 27.40
CA ARG A 333 -13.18 -17.55 28.22
C ARG A 333 -14.45 -17.86 29.00
N THR A 334 -15.12 -16.82 29.51
CA THR A 334 -16.42 -16.96 30.16
C THR A 334 -17.47 -17.49 29.18
N LEU A 335 -17.49 -16.99 27.95
CA LEU A 335 -18.37 -17.50 26.89
C LEU A 335 -18.14 -18.99 26.61
N TYR A 336 -16.88 -19.44 26.42
CA TYR A 336 -16.57 -20.86 26.19
C TYR A 336 -16.98 -21.76 27.37
N ALA A 337 -16.80 -21.29 28.60
CA ALA A 337 -17.25 -22.01 29.80
C ALA A 337 -18.78 -22.16 29.84
N MET A 338 -19.51 -21.10 29.47
CA MET A 338 -20.98 -21.14 29.38
C MET A 338 -21.46 -22.09 28.28
N GLU A 339 -20.84 -22.07 27.10
CA GLU A 339 -21.20 -22.96 25.99
C GLU A 339 -20.96 -24.43 26.33
N SER A 340 -19.87 -24.71 27.05
CA SER A 340 -19.56 -26.04 27.56
C SER A 340 -20.62 -26.52 28.57
N ASN A 341 -21.11 -25.65 29.46
CA ASN A 341 -22.22 -25.95 30.38
C ASN A 341 -23.58 -26.13 29.67
N ARG A 342 -23.73 -25.61 28.44
CA ARG A 342 -24.96 -25.73 27.64
C ARG A 342 -25.07 -27.07 26.91
N GLN A 343 -23.98 -27.83 26.72
CA GLN A 343 -24.02 -29.11 26.02
C GLN A 343 -24.98 -30.10 26.71
N GLY A 344 -26.16 -30.32 26.11
CA GLY A 344 -27.21 -31.21 26.61
C GLY A 344 -28.48 -30.51 27.14
N LEU A 345 -28.56 -29.18 27.09
CA LEU A 345 -29.72 -28.38 27.49
C LEU A 345 -30.46 -27.81 26.26
N GLN A 346 -31.78 -27.54 26.36
CA GLN A 346 -32.54 -26.88 25.28
C GLN A 346 -32.27 -25.37 25.27
N GLU A 347 -32.42 -24.70 24.12
CA GLU A 347 -32.11 -23.26 24.01
C GLU A 347 -32.93 -22.36 24.96
N THR A 348 -34.11 -22.82 25.41
CA THR A 348 -35.06 -22.12 26.28
C THR A 348 -34.82 -22.29 27.78
N ASP A 349 -33.90 -23.17 28.18
CA ASP A 349 -33.62 -23.42 29.60
C ASP A 349 -32.55 -22.44 30.10
N GLU A 350 -32.97 -21.26 30.55
CA GLU A 350 -32.13 -20.33 31.34
C GLU A 350 -31.90 -20.90 32.75
N ASP A 351 -31.20 -22.03 32.84
CA ASP A 351 -30.90 -22.65 34.13
C ASP A 351 -29.73 -21.93 34.83
N ALA A 352 -29.75 -21.90 36.18
CA ALA A 352 -28.74 -21.22 36.99
C ALA A 352 -27.31 -21.74 36.73
N SER A 353 -27.17 -22.96 36.22
CA SER A 353 -25.90 -23.57 35.83
C SER A 353 -25.29 -22.98 34.54
N TYR A 354 -26.11 -22.48 33.61
CA TYR A 354 -25.63 -21.84 32.37
C TYR A 354 -25.06 -20.45 32.67
N LEU A 355 -25.72 -19.69 33.55
CA LEU A 355 -25.32 -18.33 33.93
C LEU A 355 -24.25 -18.29 35.03
N ALA A 356 -23.91 -19.42 35.65
CA ALA A 356 -22.94 -19.47 36.76
C ALA A 356 -21.55 -18.89 36.40
N PRO A 357 -20.94 -19.20 35.23
CA PRO A 357 -19.66 -18.59 34.85
C PRO A 357 -19.77 -17.06 34.68
N LEU A 358 -20.87 -16.58 34.09
CA LEU A 358 -21.12 -15.15 33.91
C LEU A 358 -21.26 -14.43 35.26
N ASN A 359 -22.05 -14.99 36.17
CA ASN A 359 -22.22 -14.41 37.52
C ASN A 359 -20.89 -14.36 38.28
N ALA A 360 -20.08 -15.43 38.20
CA ALA A 360 -18.75 -15.45 38.81
C ALA A 360 -17.81 -14.40 38.20
N PHE A 361 -17.83 -14.24 36.87
CA PHE A 361 -17.05 -13.22 36.18
C PHE A 361 -17.47 -11.80 36.59
N LEU A 362 -18.78 -11.52 36.65
CA LEU A 362 -19.32 -10.24 37.09
C LEU A 362 -18.96 -9.93 38.55
N ASP A 363 -19.02 -10.91 39.44
CA ASP A 363 -18.63 -10.77 40.84
C ASP A 363 -17.12 -10.51 40.99
N GLU A 364 -16.28 -11.21 40.23
CA GLU A 364 -14.82 -10.98 40.21
C GLU A 364 -14.50 -9.57 39.73
N MET A 365 -15.07 -9.14 38.59
CA MET A 365 -14.88 -7.81 38.01
C MET A 365 -15.32 -6.71 38.98
N LYS A 366 -16.47 -6.88 39.66
CA LYS A 366 -16.94 -5.94 40.69
C LYS A 366 -15.99 -5.87 41.88
N SER A 367 -15.40 -6.99 42.28
CA SER A 367 -14.46 -7.05 43.42
C SER A 367 -13.09 -6.44 43.11
N GLN A 368 -12.59 -6.64 41.88
CA GLN A 368 -11.23 -6.31 41.49
C GLN A 368 -11.13 -4.88 40.90
N TYR A 369 -12.23 -4.39 40.31
CA TYR A 369 -12.27 -3.14 39.54
C TYR A 369 -13.45 -2.21 39.91
N GLY A 370 -14.01 -2.31 41.12
CA GLY A 370 -15.27 -1.64 41.51
C GLY A 370 -15.42 -0.15 41.18
N ASP A 371 -14.34 0.63 41.11
CA ASP A 371 -14.36 2.05 40.68
C ASP A 371 -14.16 2.25 39.14
N VAL A 372 -13.64 1.25 38.43
CA VAL A 372 -13.34 1.24 36.98
C VAL A 372 -14.51 0.65 36.17
N VAL A 373 -15.29 -0.27 36.73
CA VAL A 373 -16.48 -0.88 36.06
C VAL A 373 -17.51 0.18 35.64
N ASN A 374 -17.68 1.25 36.43
CA ASN A 374 -18.57 2.37 36.08
C ASN A 374 -18.00 3.32 35.00
N LYS A 375 -16.70 3.22 34.67
CA LYS A 375 -16.02 4.12 33.74
C LYS A 375 -15.94 3.59 32.30
N HIS A 376 -16.21 2.30 32.08
CA HIS A 376 -15.97 1.61 30.80
C HIS A 376 -17.16 0.79 30.26
N HIS A 377 -18.39 0.98 30.75
CA HIS A 377 -19.59 0.30 30.21
C HIS A 377 -19.44 -1.24 30.05
N LEU A 378 -18.66 -1.89 30.93
CA LEU A 378 -18.23 -3.28 30.72
C LEU A 378 -19.38 -4.29 30.74
N GLU A 379 -20.41 -4.05 31.55
CA GLU A 379 -21.62 -4.91 31.55
C GLU A 379 -22.36 -4.84 30.20
N GLU A 380 -22.48 -3.64 29.61
CA GLU A 380 -23.09 -3.43 28.30
C GLU A 380 -22.25 -4.09 27.19
N ASP A 381 -20.93 -4.01 27.27
CA ASP A 381 -20.04 -4.65 26.30
C ASP A 381 -20.07 -6.18 26.37
N LEU A 382 -20.27 -6.76 27.56
CA LEU A 382 -20.55 -8.18 27.69
C LEU A 382 -21.86 -8.54 27.02
N GLU A 383 -22.94 -7.80 27.31
CA GLU A 383 -24.24 -8.02 26.67
C GLU A 383 -24.12 -7.99 25.14
N ARG A 384 -23.44 -6.97 24.59
CA ARG A 384 -23.16 -6.86 23.15
C ARG A 384 -22.37 -8.04 22.59
N LEU A 385 -21.35 -8.52 23.30
CA LEU A 385 -20.58 -9.71 22.90
C LEU A 385 -21.50 -10.95 22.87
N PHE A 386 -22.29 -11.17 23.93
CA PHE A 386 -23.18 -12.32 23.99
C PHE A 386 -24.28 -12.25 22.93
N GLU A 387 -24.93 -11.11 22.73
CA GLU A 387 -25.98 -10.95 21.73
C GLU A 387 -25.47 -11.17 20.30
N SER A 388 -24.27 -10.66 19.99
CA SER A 388 -23.70 -10.73 18.63
C SER A 388 -22.96 -12.04 18.30
N ARG A 389 -22.68 -12.90 19.30
CA ARG A 389 -21.74 -14.04 19.21
C ARG A 389 -21.89 -15.01 18.02
N LYS A 390 -23.08 -15.16 17.44
CA LYS A 390 -23.32 -16.06 16.30
C LYS A 390 -22.85 -15.45 14.97
N GLY A 391 -22.71 -14.13 14.92
CA GLY A 391 -22.32 -13.40 13.72
C GLY A 391 -20.82 -13.39 13.45
N ARG A 392 -20.46 -13.20 12.19
CA ARG A 392 -19.07 -13.15 11.70
C ARG A 392 -18.99 -12.09 10.59
N PRO A 393 -18.81 -10.80 10.94
CA PRO A 393 -18.74 -9.73 9.96
C PRO A 393 -17.55 -9.93 9.02
N GLY A 394 -17.79 -9.84 7.70
CA GLY A 394 -16.75 -10.01 6.67
C GLY A 394 -15.48 -9.19 6.91
N PRO A 395 -15.57 -7.86 7.16
CA PRO A 395 -14.40 -7.04 7.47
C PRO A 395 -13.59 -7.55 8.68
N LEU A 396 -14.25 -8.05 9.73
CA LEU A 396 -13.54 -8.55 10.92
C LEU A 396 -12.82 -9.88 10.65
N CYS A 397 -13.42 -10.76 9.84
CA CYS A 397 -12.75 -11.94 9.30
C CYS A 397 -11.56 -11.58 8.41
N ALA A 398 -11.71 -10.56 7.54
CA ALA A 398 -10.65 -10.07 6.67
C ALA A 398 -9.45 -9.54 7.48
N PHE A 399 -9.72 -8.70 8.47
CA PHE A 399 -8.72 -8.13 9.37
C PHE A 399 -7.91 -9.20 10.10
N LEU A 400 -8.58 -10.10 10.82
CA LEU A 400 -7.88 -11.15 11.56
C LEU A 400 -7.23 -12.17 10.61
N GLY A 401 -7.86 -12.49 9.49
CA GLY A 401 -7.32 -13.44 8.51
C GLY A 401 -6.01 -12.95 7.90
N GLY A 402 -5.90 -11.66 7.57
CA GLY A 402 -4.64 -11.05 7.13
C GLY A 402 -3.53 -11.13 8.18
N ILE A 403 -3.85 -10.90 9.45
CA ILE A 403 -2.89 -11.04 10.58
C ILE A 403 -2.44 -12.49 10.73
N LEU A 404 -3.37 -13.44 10.85
CA LEU A 404 -3.02 -14.85 11.12
C LEU A 404 -2.30 -15.50 9.94
N SER A 405 -2.63 -15.13 8.70
CA SER A 405 -1.85 -15.54 7.53
C SER A 405 -0.41 -15.02 7.59
N GLN A 406 -0.21 -13.78 8.05
CA GLN A 406 1.14 -13.28 8.28
C GLN A 406 1.85 -14.11 9.34
N GLU A 407 1.21 -14.43 10.46
CA GLU A 407 1.81 -15.26 11.53
C GLU A 407 2.20 -16.66 11.04
N VAL A 408 1.37 -17.27 10.19
CA VAL A 408 1.73 -18.53 9.52
C VAL A 408 2.99 -18.34 8.67
N MET A 409 3.07 -17.29 7.85
CA MET A 409 4.27 -17.00 7.05
C MET A 409 5.51 -16.78 7.94
N LYS A 410 5.39 -16.07 9.07
CA LYS A 410 6.49 -15.89 10.03
C LYS A 410 6.97 -17.24 10.55
N SER A 411 6.05 -18.11 10.94
CA SER A 411 6.37 -19.44 11.46
C SER A 411 7.11 -20.34 10.46
N CYS A 412 6.77 -20.23 9.17
CA CYS A 412 7.41 -20.98 8.09
C CYS A 412 8.80 -20.44 7.71
N THR A 413 9.02 -19.14 7.88
CA THR A 413 10.18 -18.45 7.27
C THR A 413 11.22 -17.98 8.28
N GLY A 414 10.87 -17.86 9.56
CA GLY A 414 11.72 -17.22 10.56
C GLY A 414 11.96 -15.73 10.29
N LYS A 415 11.17 -15.10 9.40
CA LYS A 415 11.24 -13.67 9.11
C LYS A 415 10.12 -12.95 9.85
N PHE A 416 10.46 -11.79 10.40
CA PHE A 416 9.64 -10.92 11.24
C PHE A 416 9.36 -11.45 12.65
N SER A 417 9.06 -10.52 13.56
CA SER A 417 8.68 -10.85 14.94
C SER A 417 7.22 -11.33 14.99
N PRO A 418 6.94 -12.55 15.49
CA PRO A 418 5.59 -13.06 15.67
C PRO A 418 4.85 -12.36 16.82
N LEU A 419 3.54 -12.56 16.88
CA LEU A 419 2.73 -12.21 18.06
C LEU A 419 3.25 -12.94 19.30
N GLN A 420 3.36 -12.22 20.42
CA GLN A 420 3.83 -12.78 21.69
C GLN A 420 2.85 -12.42 22.84
N GLN A 421 1.69 -13.08 22.95
CA GLN A 421 1.22 -14.24 22.20
C GLN A 421 -0.23 -14.09 21.74
N TRP A 422 -1.05 -13.43 22.55
CA TRP A 422 -2.46 -13.20 22.30
C TRP A 422 -2.69 -11.83 21.68
N PHE A 423 -3.63 -11.77 20.75
CA PHE A 423 -4.12 -10.55 20.11
C PHE A 423 -5.63 -10.47 20.27
N TYR A 424 -6.15 -9.29 20.61
CA TYR A 424 -7.59 -9.03 20.73
C TYR A 424 -7.96 -7.70 20.09
N TYR A 425 -9.08 -7.67 19.39
CA TYR A 425 -9.67 -6.47 18.82
C TYR A 425 -11.19 -6.57 18.82
N ASP A 426 -11.87 -5.44 18.97
CA ASP A 426 -13.34 -5.38 18.98
C ASP A 426 -13.91 -4.14 18.30
N MET A 427 -15.16 -4.27 17.87
CA MET A 427 -16.03 -3.21 17.41
C MET A 427 -17.37 -3.24 18.16
N LEU A 428 -17.32 -3.53 19.47
CA LEU A 428 -18.53 -3.66 20.30
C LEU A 428 -19.33 -2.35 20.36
N ASP A 429 -18.67 -1.20 20.20
CA ASP A 429 -19.31 0.11 20.09
C ASP A 429 -20.25 0.25 18.88
N CYS A 430 -20.11 -0.62 17.88
CA CYS A 430 -20.99 -0.69 16.71
C CYS A 430 -22.23 -1.58 16.93
N VAL A 431 -22.31 -2.35 18.02
CA VAL A 431 -23.42 -3.26 18.32
C VAL A 431 -24.54 -2.50 19.03
N LEU A 432 -25.70 -2.40 18.39
CA LEU A 432 -26.89 -1.75 18.95
C LEU A 432 -27.65 -2.72 19.87
N THR A 433 -27.69 -2.44 21.17
CA THR A 433 -28.47 -3.24 22.13
C THR A 433 -29.98 -3.03 21.93
N LYS A 434 -30.81 -3.98 22.40
CA LYS A 434 -32.29 -3.89 22.33
C LYS A 434 -32.86 -2.60 22.96
N GLN A 435 -32.21 -2.08 24.01
CA GLN A 435 -32.59 -0.81 24.65
C GLN A 435 -32.27 0.42 23.78
N MET A 436 -31.24 0.35 22.94
CA MET A 436 -30.92 1.42 22.00
C MET A 436 -31.88 1.43 20.81
N GLN A 437 -32.33 0.25 20.35
CA GLN A 437 -33.27 0.13 19.24
C GLN A 437 -34.64 0.81 19.54
N SER A 438 -35.12 0.76 20.79
CA SER A 438 -36.36 1.45 21.20
C SER A 438 -36.24 2.99 21.26
N ASN A 439 -35.02 3.53 21.40
CA ASN A 439 -34.76 4.97 21.39
C ASN A 439 -34.51 5.52 19.97
N VAL A 440 -34.19 4.65 19.01
CA VAL A 440 -33.90 5.03 17.62
C VAL A 440 -35.18 5.19 16.79
N SER A 441 -36.24 4.48 17.13
CA SER A 441 -37.55 4.57 16.47
C SER A 441 -38.32 5.85 16.79
N ASN A 442 -37.82 6.74 17.65
CA ASN A 442 -38.55 7.97 17.98
C ASN A 442 -37.65 9.18 18.37
N PRO A 443 -37.02 9.88 17.41
CA PRO A 443 -36.34 11.14 17.70
C PRO A 443 -37.29 12.34 17.82
N ASP A 444 -38.54 12.23 17.32
CA ASP A 444 -39.41 13.39 17.05
C ASP A 444 -40.78 13.43 17.78
N ASN A 445 -41.20 12.43 18.56
CA ASN A 445 -42.42 12.55 19.37
C ASN A 445 -42.15 12.85 20.85
N ASP A 446 -41.89 14.13 21.16
CA ASP A 446 -42.34 14.73 22.42
C ASP A 446 -43.82 15.13 22.28
N HIS A 447 -44.70 14.16 22.03
CA HIS A 447 -46.14 14.27 22.30
C HIS A 447 -46.70 12.85 22.45
N GLY A 448 -47.02 12.49 23.69
CA GLY A 448 -47.45 11.14 24.06
C GLY A 448 -48.68 10.68 23.29
N VAL A 449 -48.53 9.54 22.61
CA VAL A 449 -49.59 8.59 22.30
C VAL A 449 -48.98 7.20 22.48
N ASP A 450 -49.64 6.42 23.33
CA ASP A 450 -49.33 5.01 23.58
C ASP A 450 -49.66 4.20 22.32
N ASP A 451 -48.68 3.56 21.69
CA ASP A 451 -48.92 2.52 20.69
C ASP A 451 -48.54 1.16 21.30
N GLU A 452 -49.57 0.35 21.53
CA GLU A 452 -49.52 -1.02 22.03
C GLU A 452 -48.99 -1.99 20.96
N ASP A 453 -48.34 -3.03 21.46
CA ASP A 453 -47.76 -4.19 20.79
C ASP A 453 -48.57 -4.77 19.62
N GLU A 454 -47.91 -5.00 18.46
CA GLU A 454 -48.32 -6.02 17.49
C GLU A 454 -47.18 -7.03 17.30
N GLU A 455 -47.31 -8.18 17.99
CA GLU A 455 -46.65 -9.44 17.64
C GLU A 455 -47.14 -9.91 16.27
N ALA A 456 -46.29 -9.79 15.24
CA ALA A 456 -46.57 -10.36 13.93
C ALA A 456 -46.22 -11.86 13.92
N GLU A 457 -47.14 -12.69 14.41
CA GLU A 457 -47.20 -14.11 14.03
C GLU A 457 -47.81 -14.26 12.63
N GLY A 458 -47.07 -14.90 11.72
CA GLY A 458 -47.57 -15.73 10.62
C GLY A 458 -48.62 -15.14 9.67
N ALA A 459 -48.17 -14.51 8.58
CA ALA A 459 -48.94 -14.42 7.34
C ALA A 459 -48.02 -14.66 6.14
N GLU A 460 -48.20 -15.81 5.47
CA GLU A 460 -47.71 -16.04 4.12
C GLU A 460 -48.45 -15.08 3.18
N GLU A 461 -47.86 -13.94 2.84
CA GLU A 461 -48.34 -13.11 1.73
C GLU A 461 -47.88 -13.70 0.40
N GLU A 462 -48.76 -14.50 -0.21
CA GLU A 462 -48.70 -14.83 -1.64
C GLU A 462 -48.86 -13.54 -2.46
N GLY A 463 -47.75 -12.97 -2.97
CA GLY A 463 -47.83 -11.94 -4.02
C GLY A 463 -46.71 -10.90 -4.13
N ALA A 464 -45.63 -10.95 -3.34
CA ALA A 464 -44.51 -10.01 -3.47
C ALA A 464 -43.53 -10.39 -4.63
N PRO A 465 -42.84 -9.44 -5.27
CA PRO A 465 -41.84 -9.75 -6.29
C PRO A 465 -40.75 -10.62 -5.67
N GLN A 466 -40.47 -11.77 -6.27
CA GLN A 466 -39.52 -12.79 -5.79
C GLN A 466 -38.04 -12.35 -5.71
N ASN A 467 -37.73 -11.06 -5.88
CA ASN A 467 -36.38 -10.53 -6.07
C ASN A 467 -36.09 -9.27 -5.21
N ASP A 468 -36.62 -9.16 -3.99
CA ASP A 468 -36.15 -8.11 -3.06
C ASP A 468 -34.84 -8.57 -2.38
N PRO A 469 -33.68 -7.94 -2.64
CA PRO A 469 -32.41 -8.32 -2.02
C PRO A 469 -32.43 -8.23 -0.49
N MET A 470 -33.31 -7.41 0.09
CA MET A 470 -33.49 -7.28 1.55
C MET A 470 -34.33 -8.38 2.19
N GLN A 471 -34.83 -9.32 1.38
CA GLN A 471 -35.42 -10.58 1.84
C GLN A 471 -34.42 -11.75 1.76
N SER A 472 -33.20 -11.53 1.25
CA SER A 472 -32.15 -12.55 1.27
C SER A 472 -31.57 -12.73 2.67
N ASN A 473 -31.43 -13.98 3.10
CA ASN A 473 -30.75 -14.34 4.35
C ASN A 473 -29.22 -14.27 4.25
N ARG A 474 -28.64 -13.86 3.11
CA ARG A 474 -27.18 -13.73 2.91
C ARG A 474 -26.49 -12.91 4.00
N TYR A 475 -27.13 -11.83 4.45
CA TYR A 475 -26.54 -10.89 5.41
C TYR A 475 -26.77 -11.28 6.87
N LEU A 476 -27.39 -12.44 7.13
CA LEU A 476 -27.77 -12.85 8.49
C LEU A 476 -26.58 -12.82 9.48
N GLY A 477 -25.41 -13.28 9.04
CA GLY A 477 -24.19 -13.26 9.86
C GLY A 477 -23.73 -11.87 10.28
N GLN A 478 -24.10 -10.83 9.53
CA GLN A 478 -23.84 -9.42 9.82
C GLN A 478 -25.01 -8.77 10.58
N GLU A 479 -26.26 -9.09 10.21
CA GLU A 479 -27.47 -8.59 10.86
C GLU A 479 -27.56 -9.01 12.33
N VAL A 480 -27.09 -10.21 12.69
CA VAL A 480 -27.01 -10.66 14.08
C VAL A 480 -26.09 -9.78 14.93
N VAL A 481 -25.09 -9.13 14.31
CA VAL A 481 -24.14 -8.26 15.01
C VAL A 481 -24.65 -6.83 15.08
N PHE A 482 -25.06 -6.25 13.96
CA PHE A 482 -25.36 -4.81 13.87
C PHE A 482 -26.84 -4.47 13.76
N GLY A 483 -27.70 -5.46 13.56
CA GLY A 483 -29.12 -5.30 13.34
C GLY A 483 -29.50 -5.00 11.89
N ARG A 484 -30.77 -5.29 11.56
CA ARG A 484 -31.32 -5.13 10.21
C ARG A 484 -31.39 -3.66 9.74
N ASP A 485 -31.47 -2.72 10.67
CA ASP A 485 -31.50 -1.29 10.33
C ASP A 485 -30.17 -0.82 9.75
N LEU A 486 -29.03 -1.29 10.28
CA LEU A 486 -27.74 -0.99 9.66
C LEU A 486 -27.65 -1.63 8.28
N GLN A 487 -28.12 -2.88 8.12
CA GLN A 487 -28.14 -3.55 6.82
C GLN A 487 -28.91 -2.76 5.76
N LYS A 488 -30.08 -2.22 6.11
CA LYS A 488 -30.87 -1.35 5.23
C LYS A 488 -30.11 -0.09 4.85
N LYS A 489 -29.41 0.54 5.80
CA LYS A 489 -28.59 1.72 5.50
C LYS A 489 -27.46 1.40 4.53
N LEU A 490 -26.71 0.32 4.76
CA LEU A 490 -25.64 -0.14 3.87
C LEU A 490 -26.16 -0.39 2.45
N ALA A 491 -27.33 -1.04 2.33
CA ALA A 491 -27.95 -1.32 1.04
C ALA A 491 -28.22 -0.06 0.21
N GLN A 492 -28.53 1.07 0.85
CA GLN A 492 -28.86 2.34 0.17
C GLN A 492 -27.64 3.22 -0.11
N LEU A 493 -26.44 2.86 0.36
CA LEU A 493 -25.26 3.70 0.17
C LEU A 493 -24.84 3.78 -1.31
N LYS A 494 -24.47 5.00 -1.71
CA LYS A 494 -23.76 5.32 -2.95
C LYS A 494 -22.28 5.54 -2.62
N VAL A 495 -21.43 4.58 -2.99
CA VAL A 495 -20.00 4.60 -2.69
C VAL A 495 -19.18 4.79 -3.96
N PHE A 496 -18.22 5.72 -3.95
CA PHE A 496 -17.23 5.85 -5.02
C PHE A 496 -15.87 5.30 -4.56
N VAL A 497 -15.39 4.27 -5.25
CA VAL A 497 -14.11 3.61 -5.00
C VAL A 497 -13.10 4.08 -6.05
N VAL A 498 -12.05 4.76 -5.60
CA VAL A 498 -11.00 5.28 -6.48
C VAL A 498 -9.80 4.35 -6.45
N GLY A 499 -9.65 3.55 -7.49
CA GLY A 499 -8.64 2.49 -7.62
C GLY A 499 -9.21 1.11 -7.31
N SER A 500 -8.81 0.13 -8.12
CA SER A 500 -9.19 -1.29 -8.01
C SER A 500 -7.96 -2.21 -7.94
N GLY A 501 -6.82 -1.66 -7.52
CA GLY A 501 -5.57 -2.38 -7.24
C GLY A 501 -5.67 -3.29 -6.01
N ALA A 502 -4.56 -3.46 -5.28
CA ALA A 502 -4.51 -4.41 -4.15
C ALA A 502 -5.57 -4.09 -3.09
N ILE A 503 -5.52 -2.87 -2.55
CA ILE A 503 -6.49 -2.41 -1.54
C ILE A 503 -7.90 -2.38 -2.12
N GLY A 504 -8.04 -1.92 -3.38
CA GLY A 504 -9.32 -1.83 -4.07
C GLY A 504 -10.03 -3.18 -4.18
N CYS A 505 -9.30 -4.26 -4.49
CA CYS A 505 -9.85 -5.62 -4.51
C CYS A 505 -10.42 -6.05 -3.14
N GLU A 506 -9.71 -5.78 -2.05
CA GLU A 506 -10.17 -6.11 -0.69
C GLU A 506 -11.38 -5.26 -0.27
N LEU A 507 -11.35 -3.96 -0.58
CA LEU A 507 -12.48 -3.05 -0.36
C LEU A 507 -13.71 -3.53 -1.12
N LEU A 508 -13.60 -3.76 -2.44
CA LEU A 508 -14.72 -4.18 -3.27
C LEU A 508 -15.31 -5.52 -2.81
N LYS A 509 -14.48 -6.50 -2.43
CA LYS A 509 -14.97 -7.74 -1.80
C LYS A 509 -15.71 -7.43 -0.51
N ASN A 510 -15.13 -6.66 0.41
CA ASN A 510 -15.78 -6.36 1.68
C ASN A 510 -17.10 -5.59 1.47
N LEU A 511 -17.15 -4.59 0.58
CA LEU A 511 -18.36 -3.85 0.23
C LEU A 511 -19.46 -4.77 -0.31
N ALA A 512 -19.11 -5.69 -1.20
CA ALA A 512 -20.06 -6.66 -1.74
C ALA A 512 -20.59 -7.61 -0.66
N MET A 513 -19.73 -8.12 0.22
CA MET A 513 -20.12 -9.00 1.31
C MET A 513 -20.94 -8.29 2.40
N MET A 514 -20.68 -7.00 2.62
CA MET A 514 -21.47 -6.13 3.51
C MET A 514 -22.87 -5.82 2.95
N GLY A 515 -23.11 -6.05 1.66
CA GLY A 515 -24.36 -5.67 0.98
C GLY A 515 -24.45 -4.17 0.71
N VAL A 516 -23.33 -3.51 0.45
CA VAL A 516 -23.31 -2.09 0.06
C VAL A 516 -23.87 -1.93 -1.34
N GLY A 517 -24.78 -0.97 -1.51
CA GLY A 517 -25.29 -0.61 -2.84
C GLY A 517 -26.23 -1.64 -3.48
N VAL A 518 -26.83 -2.52 -2.68
CA VAL A 518 -27.79 -3.55 -3.17
C VAL A 518 -29.24 -3.09 -3.16
N GLY A 519 -29.53 -1.95 -2.54
CA GLY A 519 -30.86 -1.34 -2.52
C GLY A 519 -31.16 -0.59 -3.81
N ASP A 520 -32.43 -0.22 -4.01
CA ASP A 520 -32.92 0.41 -5.24
C ASP A 520 -32.17 1.70 -5.63
N GLU A 521 -31.76 2.49 -4.63
CA GLU A 521 -30.98 3.71 -4.84
C GLU A 521 -29.48 3.50 -4.59
N GLY A 522 -29.08 2.38 -4.02
CA GLY A 522 -27.69 2.10 -3.68
C GLY A 522 -26.87 1.74 -4.92
N LYS A 523 -25.58 2.12 -4.93
CA LYS A 523 -24.62 1.67 -5.95
C LYS A 523 -23.17 1.79 -5.48
N ILE A 524 -22.32 0.96 -6.06
CA ILE A 524 -20.86 1.08 -6.02
C ILE A 524 -20.40 1.63 -7.37
N VAL A 525 -19.62 2.70 -7.37
CA VAL A 525 -18.95 3.20 -8.57
C VAL A 525 -17.47 2.97 -8.38
N VAL A 526 -16.80 2.35 -9.35
CA VAL A 526 -15.36 2.08 -9.30
C VAL A 526 -14.66 2.67 -10.52
N THR A 527 -13.49 3.27 -10.31
CA THR A 527 -12.64 3.72 -11.42
C THR A 527 -11.20 3.24 -11.27
N ASP A 528 -10.59 2.82 -12.37
CA ASP A 528 -9.17 2.47 -12.45
C ASP A 528 -8.71 2.50 -13.92
N PRO A 529 -7.69 3.31 -14.27
CA PRO A 529 -7.19 3.38 -15.63
C PRO A 529 -6.28 2.20 -16.01
N ASP A 530 -5.80 1.44 -15.03
CA ASP A 530 -4.77 0.45 -15.28
C ASP A 530 -5.33 -0.86 -15.85
N ARG A 531 -4.44 -1.58 -16.53
CA ARG A 531 -4.65 -2.97 -16.95
C ARG A 531 -4.02 -3.94 -15.97
N ILE A 532 -4.53 -5.17 -15.96
CA ILE A 532 -4.05 -6.23 -15.08
C ILE A 532 -2.72 -6.77 -15.61
N GLU A 533 -1.72 -6.83 -14.73
CA GLU A 533 -0.42 -7.43 -15.00
C GLU A 533 -0.23 -8.74 -14.22
N ARG A 534 0.70 -9.60 -14.65
CA ARG A 534 1.04 -10.83 -13.91
C ARG A 534 1.49 -10.57 -12.47
N SER A 535 2.26 -9.49 -12.26
CA SER A 535 2.76 -9.09 -10.94
C SER A 535 1.64 -8.73 -9.95
N ASN A 536 0.44 -8.46 -10.44
CA ASN A 536 -0.71 -8.04 -9.66
C ASN A 536 -1.37 -9.22 -8.94
N LEU A 537 -1.34 -10.41 -9.55
CA LEU A 537 -2.09 -11.59 -9.11
C LEU A 537 -1.69 -12.13 -7.73
N SER A 538 -0.49 -11.78 -7.24
CA SER A 538 -0.03 -12.15 -5.88
C SER A 538 -0.73 -11.37 -4.74
N ARG A 539 -1.56 -10.36 -5.06
CA ARG A 539 -2.29 -9.58 -4.04
C ARG A 539 -3.64 -9.01 -4.51
N GLN A 540 -3.94 -9.06 -5.81
CA GLN A 540 -5.20 -8.59 -6.40
C GLN A 540 -6.06 -9.79 -6.77
N PHE A 541 -6.61 -10.45 -5.74
CA PHE A 541 -7.22 -11.77 -5.86
C PHE A 541 -8.55 -11.81 -6.61
N LEU A 542 -9.11 -10.66 -6.99
CA LEU A 542 -10.27 -10.60 -7.89
C LEU A 542 -9.90 -10.93 -9.34
N PHE A 543 -8.61 -10.97 -9.66
CA PHE A 543 -8.09 -11.21 -11.01
C PHE A 543 -7.55 -12.63 -11.14
N ARG A 544 -7.56 -13.16 -12.36
CA ARG A 544 -6.99 -14.46 -12.75
C ARG A 544 -5.94 -14.30 -13.83
N ASN A 545 -5.19 -15.37 -14.08
CA ASN A 545 -4.25 -15.43 -15.20
C ASN A 545 -4.93 -15.14 -16.55
N SER A 546 -6.21 -15.49 -16.72
CA SER A 546 -6.99 -15.19 -17.92
C SER A 546 -7.30 -13.70 -18.11
N ASP A 547 -7.16 -12.88 -17.06
CA ASP A 547 -7.54 -11.47 -17.08
C ASP A 547 -6.37 -10.54 -17.38
N ILE A 548 -5.15 -11.07 -17.53
CA ILE A 548 -3.96 -10.28 -17.84
C ILE A 548 -4.21 -9.46 -19.13
N GLY A 549 -3.99 -8.16 -19.03
CA GLY A 549 -4.25 -7.18 -20.09
C GLY A 549 -5.65 -6.58 -20.07
N ASN A 550 -6.62 -7.12 -19.33
CA ASN A 550 -7.95 -6.51 -19.17
C ASN A 550 -7.89 -5.29 -18.22
N ASN A 551 -8.88 -4.40 -18.29
CA ASN A 551 -8.99 -3.25 -17.39
C ASN A 551 -9.36 -3.72 -15.95
N LYS A 552 -8.67 -3.18 -14.95
CA LYS A 552 -8.85 -3.61 -13.54
C LYS A 552 -10.26 -3.29 -13.01
N ALA A 553 -10.81 -2.12 -13.31
CA ALA A 553 -12.12 -1.70 -12.79
C ALA A 553 -13.25 -2.56 -13.36
N GLN A 554 -13.20 -2.89 -14.65
CA GLN A 554 -14.19 -3.78 -15.27
C GLN A 554 -14.13 -5.20 -14.72
N THR A 555 -12.92 -5.78 -14.64
CA THR A 555 -12.76 -7.15 -14.14
C THR A 555 -13.12 -7.26 -12.65
N SER A 556 -12.73 -6.29 -11.83
CA SER A 556 -13.06 -6.30 -10.39
C SER A 556 -14.57 -6.14 -10.15
N ALA A 557 -15.25 -5.28 -10.92
CA ALA A 557 -16.71 -5.15 -10.87
C ALA A 557 -17.41 -6.47 -11.23
N ALA A 558 -16.98 -7.14 -12.30
CA ALA A 558 -17.52 -8.44 -12.68
C ALA A 558 -17.32 -9.51 -11.58
N ALA A 559 -16.14 -9.55 -10.97
CA ALA A 559 -15.82 -10.50 -9.91
C ALA A 559 -16.72 -10.31 -8.67
N ILE A 560 -16.98 -9.07 -8.25
CA ILE A 560 -17.84 -8.83 -7.08
C ILE A 560 -19.33 -9.06 -7.36
N MET A 561 -19.78 -8.83 -8.61
CA MET A 561 -21.14 -9.22 -9.03
C MET A 561 -21.31 -10.75 -9.04
N GLU A 562 -20.25 -11.52 -9.26
CA GLU A 562 -20.30 -12.98 -9.10
C GLU A 562 -20.40 -13.37 -7.62
N MET A 563 -19.63 -12.72 -6.74
CA MET A 563 -19.65 -12.97 -5.30
C MET A 563 -21.01 -12.63 -4.67
N ASN A 564 -21.61 -11.51 -5.09
CA ASN A 564 -22.92 -11.06 -4.65
C ASN A 564 -23.72 -10.49 -5.84
N PRO A 565 -24.60 -11.30 -6.48
CA PRO A 565 -25.38 -10.87 -7.64
C PRO A 565 -26.33 -9.69 -7.42
N ALA A 566 -26.57 -9.29 -6.16
CA ALA A 566 -27.43 -8.17 -5.82
C ALA A 566 -26.72 -6.81 -5.84
N VAL A 567 -25.39 -6.76 -5.98
CA VAL A 567 -24.64 -5.49 -5.99
C VAL A 567 -24.81 -4.77 -7.31
N HIS A 568 -25.08 -3.46 -7.24
CA HIS A 568 -25.09 -2.59 -8.40
C HIS A 568 -23.72 -1.92 -8.54
N VAL A 569 -23.00 -2.20 -9.63
CA VAL A 569 -21.69 -1.60 -9.89
C VAL A 569 -21.68 -0.85 -11.22
N GLU A 570 -21.17 0.38 -11.18
CA GLU A 570 -20.88 1.22 -12.35
C GLU A 570 -19.36 1.42 -12.45
N VAL A 571 -18.83 1.41 -13.67
CA VAL A 571 -17.38 1.35 -13.92
C VAL A 571 -16.93 2.52 -14.79
N PHE A 572 -15.80 3.11 -14.41
CA PHE A 572 -15.05 4.10 -15.17
C PHE A 572 -13.62 3.60 -15.40
N GLU A 573 -13.00 4.05 -16.49
CA GLU A 573 -11.59 3.75 -16.82
C GLU A 573 -10.72 5.01 -16.74
N GLU A 574 -11.30 6.14 -16.35
CA GLU A 574 -10.64 7.43 -16.31
C GLU A 574 -9.81 7.59 -15.04
N ARG A 575 -8.57 8.04 -15.22
CA ARG A 575 -7.71 8.46 -14.12
C ARG A 575 -8.35 9.66 -13.42
N VAL A 576 -8.59 9.55 -12.11
CA VAL A 576 -9.12 10.67 -11.32
C VAL A 576 -8.05 11.75 -11.19
N GLY A 577 -8.36 12.96 -11.67
CA GLY A 577 -7.46 14.10 -11.70
C GLY A 577 -8.11 15.29 -12.39
N LYS A 578 -7.34 16.38 -12.53
CA LYS A 578 -7.83 17.62 -13.18
C LYS A 578 -8.23 17.39 -14.63
N GLU A 579 -7.58 16.44 -15.29
CA GLU A 579 -7.82 16.12 -16.70
C GLU A 579 -9.17 15.43 -16.94
N SER A 580 -9.77 14.84 -15.90
CA SER A 580 -11.02 14.08 -15.98
C SER A 580 -12.22 14.80 -15.32
N GLU A 581 -12.11 16.10 -15.00
CA GLU A 581 -13.21 16.90 -14.43
C GLU A 581 -14.45 16.98 -15.34
N ALA A 582 -14.29 16.80 -16.66
CA ALA A 582 -15.40 16.70 -17.60
C ALA A 582 -16.24 15.42 -17.43
N VAL A 583 -15.65 14.37 -16.86
CA VAL A 583 -16.32 13.10 -16.52
C VAL A 583 -16.78 13.15 -15.06
N PHE A 584 -15.86 13.44 -14.14
CA PHE A 584 -16.11 13.54 -12.70
C PHE A 584 -16.54 14.97 -12.32
N THR A 585 -17.69 15.38 -12.87
CA THR A 585 -18.27 16.71 -12.67
C THR A 585 -18.72 16.97 -11.23
N GLU A 586 -19.05 18.23 -10.90
CA GLU A 586 -19.61 18.58 -9.57
C GLU A 586 -20.85 17.76 -9.20
N ASP A 587 -21.73 17.45 -10.16
CA ASP A 587 -22.91 16.61 -9.91
C ASP A 587 -22.51 15.17 -9.61
N PHE A 588 -21.45 14.67 -10.25
CA PHE A 588 -20.93 13.33 -10.01
C PHE A 588 -20.49 13.17 -8.56
N TRP A 589 -19.66 14.07 -8.04
CA TRP A 589 -19.19 14.01 -6.65
C TRP A 589 -20.33 14.13 -5.64
N LYS A 590 -21.30 15.02 -5.91
CA LYS A 590 -22.43 15.29 -5.00
C LYS A 590 -23.33 14.08 -4.76
N GLN A 591 -23.39 13.12 -5.67
CA GLN A 591 -24.31 11.99 -5.58
C GLN A 591 -23.92 10.94 -4.53
N PHE A 592 -22.66 10.92 -4.09
CA PHE A 592 -22.12 9.87 -3.22
C PHE A 592 -22.32 10.18 -1.74
N ASP A 593 -22.49 9.13 -0.95
CA ASP A 593 -22.56 9.22 0.52
C ASP A 593 -21.15 9.17 1.14
N VAL A 594 -20.23 8.46 0.51
CA VAL A 594 -18.84 8.28 0.96
C VAL A 594 -17.93 7.95 -0.22
N ILE A 595 -16.71 8.47 -0.17
CA ILE A 595 -15.62 8.18 -1.10
C ILE A 595 -14.60 7.27 -0.39
N VAL A 596 -14.06 6.29 -1.10
CA VAL A 596 -13.07 5.35 -0.57
C VAL A 596 -11.88 5.28 -1.51
N ASN A 597 -10.70 5.61 -1.01
CA ASN A 597 -9.46 5.60 -1.78
C ASN A 597 -8.73 4.26 -1.67
N ALA A 598 -8.22 3.80 -2.82
CA ALA A 598 -7.32 2.67 -2.98
C ALA A 598 -6.16 3.04 -3.92
N LEU A 599 -5.62 4.24 -3.71
CA LEU A 599 -4.62 4.89 -4.56
C LEU A 599 -3.19 4.46 -4.20
N ASP A 600 -2.25 4.68 -5.10
CA ASP A 600 -0.82 4.33 -4.92
C ASP A 600 0.13 5.53 -4.97
N ASN A 601 -0.40 6.73 -5.23
CA ASN A 601 0.37 7.96 -5.34
C ASN A 601 -0.27 9.10 -4.53
N VAL A 602 0.57 10.02 -4.03
CA VAL A 602 0.15 11.12 -3.14
C VAL A 602 -0.66 12.18 -3.88
N SER A 603 -0.33 12.47 -5.14
CA SER A 603 -1.01 13.53 -5.90
C SER A 603 -2.48 13.20 -6.19
N ALA A 604 -2.82 11.95 -6.51
CA ALA A 604 -4.21 11.53 -6.64
C ALA A 604 -4.95 11.59 -5.31
N ARG A 605 -4.30 11.24 -4.19
CA ARG A 605 -4.91 11.34 -2.85
C ARG A 605 -5.27 12.77 -2.50
N GLN A 606 -4.32 13.70 -2.70
CA GLN A 606 -4.53 15.13 -2.50
C GLN A 606 -5.68 15.66 -3.36
N TYR A 607 -5.73 15.29 -4.64
CA TYR A 607 -6.83 15.70 -5.51
C TYR A 607 -8.18 15.17 -5.03
N VAL A 608 -8.30 13.90 -4.62
CA VAL A 608 -9.56 13.37 -4.10
C VAL A 608 -9.95 14.02 -2.77
N ASP A 609 -8.98 14.25 -1.87
CA ASP A 609 -9.21 15.00 -0.61
C ASP A 609 -9.76 16.39 -0.89
N GLU A 610 -9.17 17.12 -1.84
CA GLU A 610 -9.63 18.44 -2.27
C GLU A 610 -11.09 18.39 -2.76
N GLN A 611 -11.45 17.41 -3.61
CA GLN A 611 -12.83 17.25 -4.07
C GLN A 611 -13.79 16.87 -2.93
N CYS A 612 -13.36 16.04 -1.99
CA CYS A 612 -14.16 15.67 -0.81
C CYS A 612 -14.41 16.88 0.11
N VAL A 613 -13.40 17.74 0.31
CA VAL A 613 -13.55 19.00 1.04
C VAL A 613 -14.52 19.94 0.32
N ARG A 614 -14.34 20.14 -0.99
CA ARG A 614 -15.22 20.99 -1.81
C ARG A 614 -16.68 20.53 -1.80
N HIS A 615 -16.90 19.22 -1.80
CA HIS A 615 -18.25 18.65 -1.92
C HIS A 615 -18.81 18.12 -0.59
N GLU A 616 -18.12 18.37 0.53
CA GLU A 616 -18.47 17.90 1.88
C GLU A 616 -18.77 16.39 1.92
N LYS A 617 -17.87 15.60 1.35
CA LYS A 617 -17.99 14.14 1.30
C LYS A 617 -17.07 13.47 2.32
N PRO A 618 -17.58 12.52 3.11
CA PRO A 618 -16.73 11.61 3.87
C PRO A 618 -15.74 10.89 2.96
N LEU A 619 -14.50 10.78 3.41
CA LEU A 619 -13.42 10.08 2.72
C LEU A 619 -12.78 9.05 3.65
N LEU A 620 -12.69 7.80 3.16
CA LEU A 620 -11.92 6.73 3.79
C LEU A 620 -10.63 6.55 3.00
N GLU A 621 -9.51 6.96 3.57
CA GLU A 621 -8.18 6.90 2.97
C GLU A 621 -7.40 5.69 3.51
N SER A 622 -6.60 5.05 2.66
CA SER A 622 -5.86 3.87 3.05
C SER A 622 -4.57 3.66 2.24
N GLY A 623 -3.52 3.17 2.91
CA GLY A 623 -2.18 3.00 2.35
C GLY A 623 -1.48 1.75 2.85
N THR A 624 -0.57 1.22 2.03
CA THR A 624 0.30 0.08 2.39
C THR A 624 1.72 0.27 1.87
N LEU A 625 2.69 -0.23 2.64
CA LEU A 625 4.11 -0.33 2.26
C LEU A 625 4.69 -1.61 2.88
N GLY A 626 4.80 -2.67 2.08
CA GLY A 626 5.24 -3.98 2.56
C GLY A 626 4.35 -4.55 3.66
N THR A 627 4.87 -4.63 4.88
CA THR A 627 4.13 -5.05 6.09
C THR A 627 3.42 -3.90 6.81
N LYS A 628 3.70 -2.64 6.42
CA LYS A 628 3.15 -1.43 7.03
C LYS A 628 1.83 -1.06 6.36
N GLY A 629 0.86 -0.59 7.14
CA GLY A 629 -0.43 -0.13 6.63
C GLY A 629 -1.03 0.96 7.50
N ASN A 630 -1.83 1.81 6.88
CA ASN A 630 -2.57 2.86 7.58
C ASN A 630 -3.97 3.06 6.98
N VAL A 631 -4.90 3.48 7.83
CA VAL A 631 -6.26 3.93 7.46
C VAL A 631 -6.52 5.26 8.16
N GLN A 632 -7.00 6.24 7.39
CA GLN A 632 -7.39 7.55 7.90
C GLN A 632 -8.84 7.83 7.52
N VAL A 633 -9.61 8.33 8.49
CA VAL A 633 -11.03 8.65 8.31
C VAL A 633 -11.19 10.16 8.31
N ILE A 634 -11.71 10.69 7.21
CA ILE A 634 -11.95 12.13 7.01
C ILE A 634 -13.45 12.37 6.97
N ILE A 635 -13.98 13.05 7.99
CA ILE A 635 -15.41 13.36 8.12
C ILE A 635 -15.60 14.89 8.08
N PRO A 636 -16.42 15.41 7.15
CA PRO A 636 -16.69 16.84 7.04
C PRO A 636 -17.05 17.48 8.37
N HIS A 637 -16.51 18.67 8.65
CA HIS A 637 -16.75 19.44 9.87
C HIS A 637 -16.36 18.77 11.21
N LEU A 638 -15.90 17.51 11.21
CA LEU A 638 -15.52 16.76 12.41
C LEU A 638 -14.01 16.51 12.49
N THR A 639 -13.35 16.21 11.36
CA THR A 639 -11.92 15.87 11.32
C THR A 639 -11.12 16.86 10.46
N GLU A 640 -9.80 16.85 10.59
CA GLU A 640 -8.91 17.44 9.57
C GLU A 640 -9.02 16.67 8.24
N SER A 641 -8.59 17.31 7.14
CA SER A 641 -8.48 16.67 5.83
C SER A 641 -7.12 15.98 5.67
N TYR A 642 -6.96 15.14 4.64
CA TYR A 642 -5.70 14.43 4.40
C TYR A 642 -4.51 15.39 4.23
N GLU A 643 -4.71 16.50 3.51
CA GLU A 643 -3.67 17.51 3.26
C GLU A 643 -3.25 18.35 4.49
N ASP A 644 -4.03 18.33 5.58
CA ASP A 644 -3.71 19.14 6.76
C ASP A 644 -2.48 18.58 7.52
N SER A 645 -2.15 17.30 7.29
CA SER A 645 -0.93 16.63 7.72
C SER A 645 0.10 16.54 6.60
N GLN A 646 1.36 16.88 6.89
CA GLN A 646 2.47 16.74 5.94
C GLN A 646 3.17 15.40 6.12
N ASP A 647 3.05 14.54 5.11
CA ASP A 647 3.94 13.40 4.95
C ASP A 647 5.36 13.89 4.57
N PRO A 648 6.42 13.17 4.98
CA PRO A 648 7.78 13.48 4.53
C PRO A 648 7.85 13.48 3.00
N PRO A 649 8.47 14.49 2.37
CA PRO A 649 8.59 14.52 0.92
C PRO A 649 9.45 13.34 0.42
N GLU A 650 9.22 12.90 -0.82
CA GLU A 650 10.16 12.01 -1.49
C GLU A 650 11.55 12.65 -1.50
N LYS A 651 12.59 11.86 -1.20
CA LYS A 651 13.97 12.36 -1.24
C LYS A 651 14.35 12.67 -2.69
N GLU A 652 14.47 13.95 -3.01
CA GLU A 652 15.00 14.39 -4.30
C GLU A 652 16.53 14.34 -4.27
N ILE A 653 17.12 13.65 -5.24
CA ILE A 653 18.58 13.59 -5.40
C ILE A 653 19.01 14.89 -6.11
N PRO A 654 19.96 15.66 -5.55
CA PRO A 654 20.45 16.87 -6.20
C PRO A 654 20.97 16.61 -7.61
N MET A 655 20.65 17.48 -8.55
CA MET A 655 21.07 17.33 -9.95
C MET A 655 22.59 17.28 -10.13
N CYS A 656 23.36 17.97 -9.27
CA CYS A 656 24.82 17.90 -9.30
C CYS A 656 25.34 16.50 -8.93
N THR A 657 24.69 15.83 -7.99
CA THR A 657 25.00 14.47 -7.54
C THR A 657 24.71 13.47 -8.66
N LEU A 658 23.55 13.57 -9.33
CA LEU A 658 23.23 12.69 -10.46
C LEU A 658 24.18 12.90 -11.65
N LYS A 659 24.46 14.16 -12.00
CA LYS A 659 25.25 14.51 -13.20
C LYS A 659 26.75 14.28 -13.03
N HIS A 660 27.34 14.63 -11.89
CA HIS A 660 28.79 14.70 -11.74
C HIS A 660 29.35 13.81 -10.62
N TYR A 661 28.65 13.69 -9.50
CA TYR A 661 29.20 13.07 -8.28
C TYR A 661 28.27 11.98 -7.69
N PRO A 662 27.92 10.92 -8.43
CA PRO A 662 27.22 9.78 -7.84
C PRO A 662 28.14 9.06 -6.85
N PHE A 663 27.58 8.63 -5.73
CA PHE A 663 28.28 7.86 -4.70
C PHE A 663 27.46 6.66 -4.19
N THR A 664 26.19 6.54 -4.60
CA THR A 664 25.34 5.37 -4.38
C THR A 664 24.94 4.77 -5.72
N LEU A 665 24.57 3.49 -5.71
CA LEU A 665 24.03 2.83 -6.90
C LEU A 665 22.67 3.44 -7.31
N GLU A 666 21.89 3.93 -6.35
CA GLU A 666 20.63 4.61 -6.62
C GLU A 666 20.85 5.84 -7.52
N HIS A 667 21.89 6.63 -7.27
CA HIS A 667 22.24 7.77 -8.12
C HIS A 667 22.56 7.35 -9.56
N THR A 668 23.29 6.24 -9.75
CA THR A 668 23.61 5.77 -11.10
C THR A 668 22.41 5.17 -11.82
N ILE A 669 21.48 4.56 -11.10
CA ILE A 669 20.20 4.05 -11.64
C ILE A 669 19.29 5.21 -12.05
N HIS A 670 19.13 6.23 -11.21
CA HIS A 670 18.35 7.42 -11.57
C HIS A 670 18.94 8.14 -12.79
N TRP A 671 20.27 8.27 -12.85
CA TRP A 671 20.96 8.79 -14.03
C TRP A 671 20.71 7.94 -15.28
N ALA A 672 20.77 6.61 -15.16
CA ALA A 672 20.54 5.70 -16.28
C ALA A 672 19.09 5.73 -16.78
N LYS A 673 18.12 5.91 -15.86
CA LYS A 673 16.71 6.10 -16.19
C LYS A 673 16.45 7.45 -16.88
N ASP A 674 17.02 8.55 -16.39
CA ASP A 674 16.94 9.85 -17.07
C ASP A 674 17.59 9.80 -18.47
N LEU A 675 18.71 9.08 -18.59
CA LEU A 675 19.32 8.79 -19.88
C LEU A 675 18.33 8.03 -20.77
N PHE A 676 17.71 6.93 -20.31
CA PHE A 676 16.69 6.21 -21.09
C PHE A 676 15.57 7.15 -21.58
N HIS A 677 15.00 7.96 -20.68
CA HIS A 677 13.92 8.89 -21.02
C HIS A 677 14.36 9.95 -22.05
N GLY A 678 15.58 10.46 -21.94
CA GLY A 678 16.14 11.45 -22.87
C GLY A 678 16.54 10.86 -24.23
N LEU A 679 16.87 9.56 -24.30
CA LEU A 679 17.27 8.89 -25.53
C LEU A 679 16.09 8.35 -26.34
N PHE A 680 15.08 7.78 -25.67
CA PHE A 680 14.07 6.93 -26.32
C PHE A 680 12.64 7.44 -26.14
N GLU A 681 12.24 7.81 -24.92
CA GLU A 681 10.84 8.11 -24.60
C GLU A 681 10.43 9.54 -24.95
N ARG A 682 11.00 10.57 -24.28
CA ARG A 682 10.63 11.98 -24.53
C ARG A 682 10.66 12.33 -26.01
N PRO A 683 11.70 11.96 -26.77
CA PRO A 683 11.76 12.32 -28.18
C PRO A 683 10.72 11.60 -29.04
N SER A 684 10.40 10.32 -28.76
CA SER A 684 9.40 9.58 -29.53
C SER A 684 7.99 10.13 -29.29
N VAL A 685 7.65 10.44 -28.03
CA VAL A 685 6.36 11.07 -27.65
C VAL A 685 6.20 12.46 -28.27
N LEU A 686 7.24 13.31 -28.19
CA LEU A 686 7.20 14.65 -28.77
C LEU A 686 7.08 14.61 -30.30
N MET A 687 7.74 13.65 -30.94
CA MET A 687 7.65 13.45 -32.39
C MET A 687 6.27 12.99 -32.83
N GLU A 688 5.62 12.08 -32.10
CA GLU A 688 4.24 11.66 -32.37
C GLU A 688 3.26 12.83 -32.26
N LYS A 689 3.34 13.60 -31.16
CA LYS A 689 2.50 14.79 -30.94
C LYS A 689 2.66 15.81 -32.07
N PHE A 690 3.90 16.06 -32.48
CA PHE A 690 4.23 17.06 -33.49
C PHE A 690 3.89 16.62 -34.91
N LEU A 691 4.28 15.40 -35.32
CA LEU A 691 4.18 14.95 -36.71
C LEU A 691 2.89 14.19 -37.04
N ILE A 692 2.30 13.49 -36.07
CA ILE A 692 1.13 12.63 -36.30
C ILE A 692 -0.14 13.31 -35.80
N GLN A 693 -0.10 13.86 -34.58
CA GLN A 693 -1.27 14.49 -33.96
C GLN A 693 -1.41 15.98 -34.32
N GLU A 694 -0.42 16.56 -35.01
CA GLU A 694 -0.36 17.98 -35.41
C GLU A 694 -0.63 18.96 -34.25
N VAL A 695 -0.21 18.59 -33.03
CA VAL A 695 -0.38 19.41 -31.82
C VAL A 695 0.73 20.45 -31.74
N GLU A 696 0.35 21.71 -31.47
CA GLU A 696 1.32 22.79 -31.25
C GLU A 696 2.09 22.55 -29.94
N LEU A 697 3.41 22.39 -30.05
CA LEU A 697 4.30 22.17 -28.92
C LEU A 697 4.59 23.48 -28.18
N SER A 698 4.74 23.43 -26.85
CA SER A 698 5.27 24.56 -26.07
C SER A 698 6.71 24.90 -26.47
N GLU A 699 7.18 26.11 -26.13
CA GLU A 699 8.57 26.52 -26.43
C GLU A 699 9.60 25.57 -25.82
N ASP A 700 9.39 25.12 -24.58
CA ASP A 700 10.25 24.15 -23.91
C ASP A 700 10.27 22.81 -24.66
N ALA A 701 9.10 22.30 -25.05
CA ALA A 701 8.98 21.04 -25.78
C ALA A 701 9.61 21.11 -27.18
N ARG A 702 9.52 22.27 -27.85
CA ARG A 702 10.22 22.51 -29.13
C ARG A 702 11.73 22.54 -28.95
N THR A 703 12.21 23.15 -27.86
CA THR A 703 13.64 23.20 -27.53
C THR A 703 14.19 21.81 -27.26
N ASP A 704 13.51 21.01 -26.43
CA ASP A 704 13.88 19.63 -26.12
C ASP A 704 13.95 18.76 -27.39
N LEU A 705 12.91 18.82 -28.23
CA LEU A 705 12.86 18.06 -29.48
C LEU A 705 13.96 18.50 -30.44
N SER A 706 14.26 19.80 -30.48
CA SER A 706 15.31 20.37 -31.30
C SER A 706 16.71 19.97 -30.84
N ASP A 707 16.97 19.96 -29.53
CA ASP A 707 18.25 19.53 -28.96
C ASP A 707 18.50 18.04 -29.20
N PHE A 708 17.44 17.24 -29.12
CA PHE A 708 17.49 15.85 -29.53
C PHE A 708 17.79 15.72 -31.03
N LEU A 709 17.06 16.37 -31.92
CA LEU A 709 17.31 16.31 -33.36
C LEU A 709 18.73 16.76 -33.76
N PHE A 710 19.32 17.69 -33.01
CA PHE A 710 20.67 18.18 -33.24
C PHE A 710 21.76 17.21 -32.76
N CYS A 711 21.56 16.57 -31.60
CA CYS A 711 22.54 15.65 -31.01
C CYS A 711 22.47 14.23 -31.58
N PHE A 712 21.33 13.84 -32.16
CA PHE A 712 21.06 12.47 -32.59
C PHE A 712 21.18 12.28 -34.10
N PRO A 713 21.42 11.04 -34.57
CA PRO A 713 21.47 10.71 -35.99
C PRO A 713 20.10 10.79 -36.70
N LEU A 714 19.23 11.74 -36.35
CA LEU A 714 17.94 11.95 -37.01
C LEU A 714 17.97 13.06 -38.06
N GLN A 715 19.15 13.53 -38.46
CA GLN A 715 19.26 14.22 -39.75
C GLN A 715 18.85 13.22 -40.85
N PRO A 716 18.10 13.62 -41.90
CA PRO A 716 17.61 12.70 -42.94
C PRO A 716 18.70 11.86 -43.61
N ASP A 717 19.96 12.31 -43.56
CA ASP A 717 21.18 11.67 -44.08
C ASP A 717 21.92 10.79 -43.05
N ARG A 718 21.50 10.77 -41.79
CA ARG A 718 22.13 10.03 -40.68
C ARG A 718 21.25 8.99 -40.00
N LEU A 719 19.97 8.90 -40.37
CA LEU A 719 19.02 7.90 -39.86
C LEU A 719 19.61 6.48 -39.93
N CYS A 720 19.57 5.75 -38.82
CA CYS A 720 19.96 4.34 -38.80
C CYS A 720 19.07 3.55 -39.78
N GLN A 721 19.66 2.96 -40.82
CA GLN A 721 18.96 2.17 -41.84
C GLN A 721 19.10 0.66 -41.60
N SER A 722 19.99 0.27 -40.70
CA SER A 722 20.32 -1.11 -40.40
C SER A 722 20.65 -1.31 -38.91
N ALA A 723 20.60 -2.57 -38.45
CA ALA A 723 21.04 -2.92 -37.10
C ALA A 723 22.52 -2.56 -36.84
N LEU A 724 23.36 -2.56 -37.89
CA LEU A 724 24.76 -2.17 -37.76
C LEU A 724 24.90 -0.68 -37.47
N ASP A 725 24.11 0.17 -38.12
CA ASP A 725 24.11 1.63 -37.85
C ASP A 725 23.70 1.91 -36.40
N CYS A 726 22.72 1.17 -35.88
CA CYS A 726 22.31 1.24 -34.47
C CYS A 726 23.45 0.82 -33.52
N LEU A 727 24.22 -0.21 -33.87
CA LEU A 727 25.37 -0.67 -33.07
C LEU A 727 26.52 0.34 -33.07
N GLU A 728 26.82 0.94 -34.23
CA GLU A 728 27.82 2.01 -34.34
C GLU A 728 27.41 3.22 -33.49
N TRP A 729 26.14 3.62 -33.57
CA TRP A 729 25.59 4.68 -32.72
C TRP A 729 25.69 4.34 -31.23
N ALA A 730 25.28 3.13 -30.82
CA ALA A 730 25.37 2.69 -29.43
C ALA A 730 26.83 2.69 -28.92
N ARG A 731 27.79 2.28 -29.75
CA ARG A 731 29.23 2.33 -29.42
C ARG A 731 29.73 3.78 -29.30
N SER A 732 29.30 4.70 -30.15
CA SER A 732 29.63 6.13 -30.02
C SER A 732 29.03 6.74 -28.76
N LEU A 733 27.77 6.43 -28.45
CA LEU A 733 27.10 6.86 -27.22
C LEU A 733 27.84 6.37 -25.97
N TRP A 734 28.30 5.11 -25.96
CA TRP A 734 29.07 4.56 -24.86
C TRP A 734 30.35 5.38 -24.60
N GLU A 735 31.11 5.69 -25.66
CA GLU A 735 32.35 6.46 -25.52
C GLU A 735 32.09 7.90 -25.11
N GLN A 736 31.00 8.51 -25.56
CA GLN A 736 30.60 9.84 -25.11
C GLN A 736 30.29 9.85 -23.61
N ARG A 737 29.37 8.98 -23.16
CA ARG A 737 28.80 9.00 -21.79
C ARG A 737 29.74 8.42 -20.73
N PHE A 738 30.47 7.36 -21.06
CA PHE A 738 31.24 6.61 -20.06
C PHE A 738 32.76 6.87 -20.13
N ALA A 739 33.27 7.46 -21.21
CA ALA A 739 34.70 7.76 -21.34
C ALA A 739 34.98 9.27 -21.48
N ASN A 740 34.38 9.95 -22.46
CA ASN A 740 34.70 11.34 -22.77
C ASN A 740 34.19 12.30 -21.69
N GLU A 741 32.96 12.13 -21.22
CA GLU A 741 32.42 12.93 -20.11
C GLU A 741 33.24 12.73 -18.82
N ILE A 742 33.67 11.51 -18.52
CA ILE A 742 34.52 11.24 -17.35
C ILE A 742 35.89 11.92 -17.49
N LYS A 743 36.52 11.84 -18.67
CA LYS A 743 37.77 12.56 -18.94
C LYS A 743 37.59 14.07 -18.79
N GLN A 744 36.45 14.61 -19.23
CA GLN A 744 36.14 16.03 -19.10
C GLN A 744 35.99 16.41 -17.62
N ILE A 745 35.28 15.61 -16.82
CA ILE A 745 35.15 15.83 -15.37
C ILE A 745 36.52 15.81 -14.69
N LEU A 746 37.38 14.82 -14.99
CA LEU A 746 38.74 14.73 -14.44
C LEU A 746 39.66 15.85 -14.91
N HIS A 747 39.36 16.45 -16.08
CA HIS A 747 40.08 17.63 -16.56
C HIS A 747 39.69 18.89 -15.79
N ILE A 748 38.41 19.07 -15.50
CA ILE A 748 37.88 20.19 -14.71
C ILE A 748 38.26 20.05 -13.24
N PHE A 749 38.19 18.82 -12.70
CA PHE A 749 38.48 18.46 -11.31
C PHE A 749 39.57 17.38 -11.26
N PRO A 750 40.86 17.78 -11.27
CA PRO A 750 41.97 16.85 -11.17
C PRO A 750 41.92 16.01 -9.87
N PRO A 751 42.32 14.73 -9.88
CA PRO A 751 42.25 13.85 -8.70
C PRO A 751 43.01 14.35 -7.46
N ASP A 752 44.06 15.15 -7.68
CA ASP A 752 44.93 15.69 -6.62
C ASP A 752 44.53 17.12 -6.19
N ALA A 753 43.40 17.64 -6.70
CA ALA A 753 42.93 18.97 -6.34
C ALA A 753 42.53 19.00 -4.86
N LEU A 754 43.24 19.79 -4.05
CA LEU A 754 42.88 20.05 -2.67
C LEU A 754 41.72 21.06 -2.66
N ALA A 755 40.63 20.74 -1.94
CA ALA A 755 39.62 21.73 -1.60
C ALA A 755 40.30 22.83 -0.77
N SER A 756 40.18 24.09 -1.20
CA SER A 756 40.65 25.23 -0.39
C SER A 756 39.86 25.25 0.92
N SER A 757 40.56 25.21 2.05
CA SER A 757 39.95 25.28 3.40
C SER A 757 39.40 26.67 3.76
N ASP A 758 39.31 27.58 2.80
CA ASP A 758 38.65 28.87 2.94
C ASP A 758 37.21 28.73 2.43
N ASP A 759 36.24 28.76 3.36
CA ASP A 759 34.79 28.82 3.12
C ASP A 759 34.34 30.03 2.26
N SER A 760 35.28 30.86 1.78
CA SER A 760 35.01 31.97 0.87
C SER A 760 35.14 31.63 -0.62
N ASP A 761 35.61 30.43 -0.97
CA ASP A 761 35.73 29.94 -2.36
C ASP A 761 34.87 28.69 -2.63
N VAL A 762 33.82 28.46 -1.83
CA VAL A 762 32.65 27.78 -2.39
C VAL A 762 32.12 28.73 -3.46
N PRO A 763 31.98 28.35 -4.73
CA PRO A 763 31.20 29.16 -5.64
C PRO A 763 29.81 29.24 -5.03
N GLN A 764 29.50 30.39 -4.42
CA GLN A 764 28.14 30.74 -4.05
C GLN A 764 27.36 30.64 -5.37
N THR A 765 26.56 29.60 -5.50
CA THR A 765 25.41 29.65 -6.41
C THR A 765 24.36 30.50 -5.70
N ASP A 766 24.70 31.76 -5.48
CA ASP A 766 23.74 32.78 -5.11
C ASP A 766 22.84 32.98 -6.34
N ASN A 767 21.56 32.65 -6.18
CA ASN A 767 20.39 33.26 -6.80
C ASN A 767 20.57 33.80 -8.24
N GLU A 768 20.00 33.10 -9.23
CA GLU A 768 19.21 33.59 -10.38
C GLU A 768 19.56 34.94 -11.08
N ASN A 769 20.76 35.51 -10.91
CA ASN A 769 21.14 36.79 -11.48
C ASN A 769 22.63 36.83 -11.85
N ASP A 770 23.12 35.79 -12.55
CA ASP A 770 24.29 35.99 -13.37
C ASP A 770 23.94 36.98 -14.48
N GLU A 771 24.51 38.19 -14.37
CA GLU A 771 24.65 39.11 -15.49
C GLU A 771 25.30 38.32 -16.63
N LYS A 772 24.48 37.99 -17.63
CA LYS A 772 24.90 37.45 -18.92
C LYS A 772 26.09 38.27 -19.41
N GLU A 773 27.30 37.71 -19.34
CA GLU A 773 28.34 38.08 -20.28
C GLU A 773 27.78 37.75 -21.67
N ASP A 774 27.54 38.81 -22.42
CA ASP A 774 26.84 38.90 -23.69
C ASP A 774 27.64 38.21 -24.80
N THR A 775 27.80 36.88 -24.71
CA THR A 775 27.94 36.02 -25.88
C THR A 775 26.56 35.55 -26.24
N SER A 776 25.90 36.31 -27.10
CA SER A 776 24.57 36.07 -27.65
C SER A 776 24.30 34.58 -27.98
N GLU A 777 23.68 33.86 -27.04
CA GLU A 777 23.15 32.49 -27.24
C GLU A 777 21.95 32.47 -28.21
N GLU A 778 21.33 33.63 -28.48
CA GLU A 778 20.28 33.78 -29.52
C GLU A 778 20.73 33.29 -30.91
N GLY A 779 22.05 33.30 -31.18
CA GLY A 779 22.62 32.83 -32.44
C GLY A 779 22.78 31.30 -32.57
N LEU A 780 22.74 30.54 -31.46
CA LEU A 780 22.88 29.07 -31.47
C LEU A 780 21.55 28.31 -31.35
N LEU A 781 20.52 28.97 -30.81
CA LEU A 781 19.14 28.45 -30.74
C LEU A 781 18.41 28.54 -32.09
N SER A 782 18.67 29.60 -32.87
CA SER A 782 18.02 29.82 -34.17
C SER A 782 18.27 28.70 -35.20
N PRO A 783 19.51 28.18 -35.41
CA PRO A 783 19.75 27.10 -36.36
C PRO A 783 19.17 25.74 -35.93
N LYS A 784 19.02 25.54 -34.61
CA LYS A 784 18.45 24.32 -34.01
C LYS A 784 16.94 24.26 -34.26
N LEU A 785 16.23 25.36 -33.97
CA LEU A 785 14.77 25.48 -34.20
C LEU A 785 14.41 25.47 -35.69
N GLU A 786 15.25 26.05 -36.56
CA GLU A 786 15.09 25.98 -38.03
C GLU A 786 15.12 24.53 -38.58
N ALA A 787 15.81 23.61 -37.90
CA ALA A 787 15.84 22.19 -38.29
C ALA A 787 14.50 21.47 -38.03
N LEU A 788 13.72 21.92 -37.04
CA LEU A 788 12.38 21.42 -36.75
C LEU A 788 11.38 21.84 -37.84
N ASP A 789 11.43 23.10 -38.27
CA ASP A 789 10.54 23.68 -39.28
C ASP A 789 10.84 23.16 -40.71
N GLY A 790 12.01 22.53 -40.92
CA GLY A 790 12.44 21.94 -42.18
C GLY A 790 12.01 20.48 -42.42
N LEU A 791 11.29 19.86 -41.49
CA LEU A 791 10.85 18.46 -41.59
C LEU A 791 9.70 18.32 -42.63
N PRO A 792 9.87 17.55 -43.73
CA PRO A 792 8.83 17.43 -44.76
C PRO A 792 7.63 16.60 -44.27
N GLY A 793 6.40 17.02 -44.62
CA GLY A 793 5.14 16.34 -44.24
C GLY A 793 4.92 14.91 -44.79
N ASN A 794 5.91 14.33 -45.46
CA ASN A 794 5.97 12.93 -45.93
C ASN A 794 7.28 12.27 -45.46
N SER A 795 7.65 12.54 -44.21
CA SER A 795 8.89 12.09 -43.61
C SER A 795 8.87 10.59 -43.22
N PRO A 796 10.00 9.86 -43.28
CA PRO A 796 10.14 8.52 -42.68
C PRO A 796 9.81 8.48 -41.17
N PHE A 797 9.72 9.64 -40.50
CA PHE A 797 9.34 9.77 -39.09
C PHE A 797 7.86 9.45 -38.79
N GLN A 798 6.99 9.31 -39.80
CA GLN A 798 5.60 8.83 -39.60
C GLN A 798 5.50 7.36 -39.13
N GLN A 799 6.62 6.62 -39.15
CA GLN A 799 6.71 5.23 -38.69
C GLN A 799 7.45 5.08 -37.35
N ILE A 800 7.72 6.19 -36.64
CA ILE A 800 8.29 6.10 -35.29
C ILE A 800 7.29 5.43 -34.36
N GLN A 801 7.76 4.43 -33.64
CA GLN A 801 7.02 3.81 -32.54
C GLN A 801 7.33 4.59 -31.26
N THR A 802 6.27 5.00 -30.56
CA THR A 802 6.37 5.58 -29.23
C THR A 802 6.87 4.52 -28.26
N ILE A 803 7.90 4.87 -27.50
CA ILE A 803 8.48 4.01 -26.47
C ILE A 803 8.12 4.62 -25.13
N GLU A 804 7.35 3.89 -24.33
CA GLU A 804 7.10 4.24 -22.93
C GLU A 804 7.85 3.27 -22.04
N PHE A 805 8.47 3.77 -20.96
CA PHE A 805 9.20 2.93 -20.04
C PHE A 805 8.29 1.89 -19.35
N GLU A 806 8.40 0.64 -19.80
CA GLU A 806 7.80 -0.52 -19.13
C GLU A 806 8.86 -1.30 -18.33
N LYS A 807 8.61 -1.48 -17.03
CA LYS A 807 9.49 -2.14 -16.05
C LYS A 807 9.22 -3.65 -15.94
N ASP A 808 7.98 -4.08 -16.19
CA ASP A 808 7.50 -5.43 -15.91
C ASP A 808 7.56 -6.36 -17.13
N ASP A 809 7.94 -5.82 -18.29
CA ASP A 809 8.28 -6.57 -19.50
C ASP A 809 9.81 -6.73 -19.59
N ASP A 810 10.29 -7.95 -19.38
CA ASP A 810 11.71 -8.28 -19.42
C ASP A 810 12.24 -8.51 -20.86
N ASP A 811 11.37 -8.55 -21.88
CA ASP A 811 11.73 -8.82 -23.27
C ASP A 811 11.91 -7.55 -24.12
N ASN A 812 11.50 -6.37 -23.62
CA ASN A 812 11.63 -5.09 -24.32
C ASN A 812 13.03 -4.44 -24.22
N GLY A 813 13.93 -4.97 -23.40
CA GLY A 813 15.29 -4.47 -23.20
C GLY A 813 15.41 -3.14 -22.41
N HIS A 814 14.32 -2.58 -21.90
CA HIS A 814 14.33 -1.32 -21.14
C HIS A 814 15.15 -1.43 -19.85
N MET A 815 14.81 -2.43 -19.02
CA MET A 815 15.54 -2.67 -17.77
C MET A 815 16.98 -3.12 -18.01
N ASP A 816 17.25 -3.80 -19.13
CA ASP A 816 18.61 -4.21 -19.49
C ASP A 816 19.49 -3.01 -19.82
N PHE A 817 18.95 -2.04 -20.57
CA PHE A 817 19.62 -0.77 -20.82
C PHE A 817 19.92 -0.03 -19.51
N ILE A 818 18.91 0.16 -18.64
CA ILE A 818 19.07 0.89 -17.39
C ILE A 818 20.11 0.20 -16.49
N TYR A 819 20.01 -1.12 -16.33
CA TYR A 819 20.94 -1.90 -15.50
C TYR A 819 22.38 -1.82 -16.03
N ALA A 820 22.58 -2.00 -17.33
CA ALA A 820 23.90 -1.93 -17.94
C ALA A 820 24.51 -0.52 -17.80
N ALA A 821 23.75 0.52 -18.13
CA ALA A 821 24.20 1.91 -18.03
C ALA A 821 24.53 2.32 -16.59
N ALA A 822 23.69 1.93 -15.62
CA ALA A 822 23.92 2.20 -14.21
C ALA A 822 25.16 1.46 -13.69
N SER A 823 25.39 0.21 -14.13
CA SER A 823 26.53 -0.61 -13.71
C SER A 823 27.86 -0.08 -14.26
N ILE A 824 27.90 0.31 -15.54
CA ILE A 824 29.09 0.92 -16.14
C ILE A 824 29.41 2.24 -15.45
N ARG A 825 28.40 3.07 -15.17
CA ARG A 825 28.60 4.30 -14.39
C ARG A 825 29.05 4.01 -12.98
N ALA A 826 28.51 3.00 -12.30
CA ALA A 826 28.96 2.60 -10.98
C ALA A 826 30.46 2.24 -10.97
N GLN A 827 30.94 1.52 -11.99
CA GLN A 827 32.36 1.20 -12.16
C GLN A 827 33.23 2.46 -12.33
N ASN A 828 32.77 3.45 -13.10
CA ASN A 828 33.51 4.72 -13.28
C ASN A 828 33.79 5.44 -11.96
N TYR A 829 32.91 5.28 -10.97
CA TYR A 829 32.99 5.94 -9.66
C TYR A 829 33.40 4.99 -8.52
N GLY A 830 33.74 3.73 -8.81
CA GLY A 830 34.08 2.74 -7.78
C GLY A 830 32.92 2.35 -6.86
N ILE A 831 31.67 2.52 -7.32
CA ILE A 831 30.45 2.21 -6.58
C ILE A 831 30.14 0.70 -6.71
N PRO A 832 29.82 -0.01 -5.62
CA PRO A 832 29.42 -1.41 -5.67
C PRO A 832 28.16 -1.63 -6.54
N ILE A 833 28.24 -2.59 -7.46
CA ILE A 833 27.10 -2.98 -8.31
C ILE A 833 26.21 -3.96 -7.53
N LYS A 834 24.88 -3.76 -7.57
CA LYS A 834 23.88 -4.72 -7.07
C LYS A 834 23.23 -5.46 -8.24
N ASP A 835 22.44 -6.48 -7.94
CA ASP A 835 21.78 -7.33 -8.93
C ASP A 835 20.65 -6.61 -9.70
N ARG A 836 20.30 -7.13 -10.88
CA ARG A 836 19.25 -6.58 -11.77
C ARG A 836 17.88 -6.43 -11.07
N PRO A 837 17.39 -7.37 -10.24
CA PRO A 837 16.16 -7.19 -9.47
C PRO A 837 16.16 -5.97 -8.55
N THR A 838 17.29 -5.67 -7.89
CA THR A 838 17.45 -4.45 -7.08
C THR A 838 17.41 -3.21 -7.96
N ALA A 839 18.05 -3.23 -9.13
CA ALA A 839 17.99 -2.12 -10.08
C ALA A 839 16.56 -1.90 -10.63
N LYS A 840 15.82 -2.98 -10.93
CA LYS A 840 14.40 -2.95 -11.32
C LYS A 840 13.52 -2.33 -10.23
N ARG A 841 13.79 -2.64 -8.96
CA ARG A 841 13.09 -2.03 -7.81
C ARG A 841 13.22 -0.51 -7.82
N ILE A 842 14.46 -0.03 -7.91
CA ILE A 842 14.80 1.40 -7.84
C ILE A 842 14.31 2.14 -9.09
N ALA A 843 14.64 1.63 -10.29
CA ALA A 843 14.26 2.26 -11.55
C ALA A 843 12.73 2.30 -11.74
N GLY A 844 12.05 1.20 -11.41
CA GLY A 844 10.60 1.07 -11.52
C GLY A 844 9.81 1.74 -10.39
N ARG A 845 10.49 2.33 -9.39
CA ARG A 845 9.86 2.81 -8.13
C ARG A 845 8.87 1.79 -7.57
N ILE A 846 9.30 0.52 -7.55
CA ILE A 846 8.43 -0.59 -7.19
C ILE A 846 8.15 -0.53 -5.69
N ILE A 847 6.92 -0.18 -5.34
CA ILE A 847 6.41 -0.23 -3.96
C ILE A 847 6.25 -1.71 -3.55
N PRO A 848 6.95 -2.18 -2.50
CA PRO A 848 6.75 -3.51 -1.92
C PRO A 848 5.34 -3.67 -1.35
N ALA A 849 4.73 -4.84 -1.50
CA ALA A 849 3.35 -5.08 -1.04
C ALA A 849 3.08 -6.55 -0.80
N MET A 850 2.15 -6.84 0.12
CA MET A 850 1.69 -8.20 0.45
C MET A 850 0.17 -8.26 0.55
N ALA A 851 -0.40 -9.44 0.24
CA ALA A 851 -1.84 -9.69 0.35
C ALA A 851 -2.34 -9.56 1.81
N THR A 852 -1.53 -9.99 2.79
CA THR A 852 -1.84 -9.94 4.22
C THR A 852 -2.08 -8.51 4.71
N THR A 853 -1.14 -7.59 4.49
CA THR A 853 -1.26 -6.17 4.86
C THR A 853 -2.44 -5.51 4.14
N THR A 854 -2.64 -5.86 2.88
CA THR A 854 -3.74 -5.32 2.06
C THR A 854 -5.10 -5.72 2.62
N SER A 855 -5.26 -6.99 3.01
CA SER A 855 -6.49 -7.49 3.65
C SER A 855 -6.77 -6.77 4.97
N VAL A 856 -5.75 -6.58 5.81
CA VAL A 856 -5.84 -5.83 7.07
C VAL A 856 -6.33 -4.39 6.83
N VAL A 857 -5.73 -3.68 5.88
CA VAL A 857 -6.05 -2.28 5.61
C VAL A 857 -7.44 -2.11 4.96
N GLY A 858 -7.77 -2.95 3.96
CA GLY A 858 -9.10 -2.94 3.34
C GLY A 858 -10.21 -3.29 4.33
N ALA A 859 -9.93 -4.19 5.28
CA ALA A 859 -10.85 -4.52 6.36
C ALA A 859 -11.08 -3.35 7.33
N LEU A 860 -10.00 -2.71 7.79
CA LEU A 860 -10.07 -1.58 8.72
C LEU A 860 -10.85 -0.39 8.11
N ALA A 861 -10.64 -0.09 6.84
CA ALA A 861 -11.42 0.94 6.13
C ALA A 861 -12.92 0.59 6.10
N CYS A 862 -13.28 -0.67 5.80
CA CYS A 862 -14.68 -1.11 5.82
C CYS A 862 -15.29 -1.16 7.23
N MET A 863 -14.49 -1.33 8.28
CA MET A 863 -14.99 -1.19 9.67
C MET A 863 -15.41 0.25 9.97
N GLU A 864 -14.64 1.22 9.50
CA GLU A 864 -15.00 2.64 9.66
C GLU A 864 -16.21 3.02 8.78
N LEU A 865 -16.43 2.33 7.67
CA LEU A 865 -17.65 2.47 6.87
C LEU A 865 -18.93 2.08 7.64
N TYR A 866 -18.89 1.04 8.49
CA TYR A 866 -20.03 0.76 9.38
C TYR A 866 -20.37 1.96 10.26
N LYS A 867 -19.35 2.67 10.76
CA LYS A 867 -19.53 3.85 11.62
C LYS A 867 -20.09 5.03 10.83
N VAL A 868 -19.66 5.22 9.58
CA VAL A 868 -20.26 6.20 8.66
C VAL A 868 -21.77 5.92 8.50
N ALA A 869 -22.15 4.68 8.21
CA ALA A 869 -23.55 4.29 8.07
C ALA A 869 -24.34 4.41 9.39
N LEU A 870 -23.76 4.03 10.52
CA LEU A 870 -24.40 4.14 11.84
C LEU A 870 -24.66 5.59 12.23
N ASN A 871 -23.68 6.47 12.05
CA ASN A 871 -23.78 7.89 12.39
C ASN A 871 -24.71 8.67 11.45
N GLY A 872 -24.76 8.32 10.16
CA GLY A 872 -25.58 9.03 9.16
C GLY A 872 -25.31 10.53 9.16
N ASN A 873 -26.35 11.36 9.02
CA ASN A 873 -26.21 12.83 9.04
C ASN A 873 -25.69 13.42 10.36
N ALA A 874 -25.70 12.66 11.47
CA ALA A 874 -25.13 13.08 12.75
C ALA A 874 -23.60 12.98 12.79
N ALA A 875 -22.98 12.39 11.75
CA ALA A 875 -21.53 12.23 11.64
C ALA A 875 -20.75 13.54 11.74
N PHE A 876 -21.35 14.68 11.38
CA PHE A 876 -20.64 15.95 11.24
C PHE A 876 -20.49 16.77 12.54
N THR A 877 -21.17 16.42 13.63
CA THR A 877 -21.19 17.26 14.85
C THR A 877 -21.11 16.50 16.17
N ALA A 878 -21.69 15.30 16.26
CA ALA A 878 -21.66 14.46 17.47
C ALA A 878 -21.90 12.99 17.10
N PRO A 879 -20.85 12.26 16.65
CA PRO A 879 -21.01 10.88 16.22
C PRO A 879 -21.45 10.01 17.40
N ARG A 880 -22.36 9.06 17.13
CA ARG A 880 -22.83 8.06 18.10
C ARG A 880 -21.76 6.99 18.34
N VAL A 881 -21.01 6.65 17.29
CA VAL A 881 -19.88 5.72 17.32
C VAL A 881 -18.61 6.45 16.88
N SER A 882 -17.52 6.30 17.65
CA SER A 882 -16.29 7.05 17.44
C SER A 882 -15.44 6.45 16.32
N TYR A 883 -14.98 7.32 15.41
CA TYR A 883 -14.05 6.95 14.35
C TYR A 883 -12.63 6.70 14.88
N ARG A 884 -11.84 5.92 14.13
CA ARG A 884 -10.45 5.63 14.46
C ARG A 884 -9.56 5.67 13.21
N ASN A 885 -8.45 6.40 13.30
CA ASN A 885 -7.31 6.19 12.42
C ASN A 885 -6.55 4.96 12.91
N SER A 886 -6.03 4.18 11.97
CA SER A 886 -5.37 2.90 12.24
C SER A 886 -3.99 2.87 11.62
N PHE A 887 -3.01 2.35 12.36
CA PHE A 887 -1.64 2.12 11.90
C PHE A 887 -1.21 0.72 12.30
N THR A 888 -0.64 -0.02 11.35
CA THR A 888 -0.14 -1.39 11.57
C THR A 888 1.23 -1.55 10.94
N ASN A 889 2.07 -2.37 11.56
CA ASN A 889 3.23 -2.94 10.91
C ASN A 889 3.34 -4.41 11.24
N LEU A 890 2.95 -5.28 10.31
CA LEU A 890 2.91 -6.72 10.52
C LEU A 890 4.30 -7.39 10.57
N SER A 891 5.41 -6.67 10.30
CA SER A 891 6.75 -7.20 10.57
C SER A 891 7.09 -7.21 12.07
N LEU A 892 6.32 -6.44 12.83
CA LEU A 892 6.30 -6.39 14.27
C LEU A 892 4.87 -6.77 14.73
N PRO A 893 4.64 -7.10 16.01
CA PRO A 893 3.28 -7.18 16.54
C PRO A 893 2.73 -5.78 16.86
N LEU A 894 2.84 -4.82 15.90
CA LEU A 894 2.51 -3.42 16.14
C LEU A 894 1.15 -3.04 15.54
N PHE A 895 0.23 -2.67 16.42
CA PHE A 895 -1.07 -2.09 16.10
C PHE A 895 -1.27 -0.83 16.92
N ALA A 896 -1.72 0.24 16.28
CA ALA A 896 -2.04 1.50 16.94
C ALA A 896 -3.31 2.11 16.35
N PHE A 897 -4.27 2.41 17.23
CA PHE A 897 -5.50 3.10 16.88
C PHE A 897 -5.54 4.45 17.60
N SER A 898 -5.92 5.50 16.89
CA SER A 898 -6.05 6.85 17.44
C SER A 898 -7.33 7.51 16.97
N ALA A 899 -7.88 8.40 17.79
CA ALA A 899 -8.98 9.25 17.33
C ALA A 899 -8.47 10.19 16.22
N PRO A 900 -9.24 10.42 15.13
CA PRO A 900 -8.92 11.43 14.15
C PRO A 900 -8.78 12.82 14.79
N LEU A 901 -7.86 13.63 14.28
CA LEU A 901 -7.68 15.00 14.76
C LEU A 901 -8.83 15.89 14.29
N SER A 902 -9.23 16.84 15.13
CA SER A 902 -10.24 17.84 14.78
C SER A 902 -9.68 18.86 13.79
N PRO A 903 -10.52 19.45 12.91
CA PRO A 903 -10.06 20.39 11.90
C PRO A 903 -9.44 21.62 12.57
N LYS A 904 -8.33 22.08 11.97
CA LYS A 904 -7.64 23.28 12.45
C LYS A 904 -8.57 24.49 12.39
N LYS A 905 -8.69 25.20 13.51
CA LYS A 905 -9.44 26.46 13.56
C LYS A 905 -8.67 27.57 12.87
N LEU A 906 -9.31 28.20 11.91
CA LEU A 906 -8.93 29.45 11.27
C LEU A 906 -9.43 30.64 12.10
N SER A 907 -9.25 31.85 11.56
CA SER A 907 -9.79 33.06 12.19
C SER A 907 -11.30 32.95 12.40
N ARG A 908 -11.81 33.60 13.46
CA ARG A 908 -13.25 33.66 13.77
C ARG A 908 -13.94 32.29 13.95
N ASN A 909 -13.19 31.26 14.36
CA ASN A 909 -13.63 29.86 14.55
C ASN A 909 -14.05 29.12 13.27
N TRP A 910 -13.66 29.61 12.09
CA TRP A 910 -13.81 28.84 10.86
C TRP A 910 -12.86 27.65 10.80
N THR A 911 -13.08 26.77 9.84
CA THR A 911 -12.27 25.59 9.53
C THR A 911 -12.12 25.44 8.01
N LYS A 912 -11.29 24.50 7.56
CA LYS A 912 -11.14 24.15 6.13
C LYS A 912 -12.45 23.71 5.46
N TRP A 913 -13.42 23.23 6.25
CA TRP A 913 -14.73 22.78 5.77
C TRP A 913 -15.73 23.92 5.56
N ASP A 914 -15.49 25.09 6.15
CA ASP A 914 -16.34 26.25 5.93
C ASP A 914 -16.13 26.82 4.51
N ARG A 915 -17.16 27.46 3.97
CA ARG A 915 -17.10 28.22 2.71
C ARG A 915 -18.13 29.33 2.68
N ILE A 916 -17.89 30.33 1.83
CA ILE A 916 -18.85 31.41 1.57
C ILE A 916 -19.47 31.18 0.19
N ASP A 917 -20.77 30.92 0.17
CA ASP A 917 -21.55 30.71 -1.06
C ASP A 917 -22.02 32.04 -1.66
N LEU A 918 -21.63 32.31 -2.92
CA LEU A 918 -21.95 33.56 -3.63
C LEU A 918 -22.60 33.28 -5.01
N ASP A 919 -23.40 34.24 -5.47
CA ASP A 919 -24.04 34.21 -6.79
C ASP A 919 -23.04 34.64 -7.89
N GLY A 920 -23.01 33.91 -9.02
CA GLY A 920 -22.11 34.16 -10.14
C GLY A 920 -22.32 35.47 -10.88
N GLY A 921 -23.48 36.12 -10.72
CA GLY A 921 -23.76 37.45 -11.27
C GLY A 921 -23.14 38.60 -10.47
N LEU A 922 -22.44 38.33 -9.37
CA LEU A 922 -21.74 39.36 -8.60
C LEU A 922 -20.45 39.80 -9.29
N THR A 923 -20.26 41.11 -9.41
CA THR A 923 -19.01 41.70 -9.91
C THR A 923 -17.94 41.67 -8.83
N LEU A 924 -16.67 41.75 -9.22
CA LEU A 924 -15.55 41.82 -8.27
C LEU A 924 -15.74 42.95 -7.24
N GLU A 925 -16.21 44.14 -7.65
CA GLU A 925 -16.48 45.24 -6.71
C GLU A 925 -17.51 44.86 -5.64
N LYS A 926 -18.56 44.14 -6.01
CA LYS A 926 -19.59 43.69 -5.06
C LYS A 926 -19.04 42.62 -4.12
N ILE A 927 -18.23 41.69 -4.62
CA ILE A 927 -17.59 40.64 -3.80
C ILE A 927 -16.66 41.28 -2.77
N LEU A 928 -15.80 42.22 -3.20
CA LEU A 928 -14.89 42.95 -2.30
C LEU A 928 -15.67 43.74 -1.24
N SER A 929 -16.78 44.38 -1.63
CA SER A 929 -17.64 45.13 -0.71
C SER A 929 -18.35 44.22 0.29
N LEU A 930 -18.82 43.05 -0.15
CA LEU A 930 -19.50 42.07 0.69
C LEU A 930 -18.54 41.50 1.75
N LEU A 931 -17.33 41.11 1.36
CA LEU A 931 -16.30 40.65 2.31
C LEU A 931 -15.96 41.74 3.34
N LYS A 932 -15.88 42.99 2.91
CA LYS A 932 -15.62 44.11 3.81
C LYS A 932 -16.77 44.41 4.77
N ASN A 933 -18.01 44.43 4.28
CA ASN A 933 -19.16 44.89 5.07
C ASN A 933 -19.75 43.79 5.94
N ASP A 934 -19.87 42.58 5.41
CA ASP A 934 -20.61 41.49 6.05
C ASP A 934 -19.66 40.59 6.85
N TYR A 935 -18.40 40.51 6.42
CA TYR A 935 -17.37 39.71 7.07
C TYR A 935 -16.25 40.56 7.68
N SER A 936 -16.33 41.90 7.68
CA SER A 936 -15.32 42.78 8.32
C SER A 936 -13.87 42.39 7.97
N VAL A 937 -13.60 42.03 6.72
CA VAL A 937 -12.26 41.70 6.20
C VAL A 937 -12.02 42.43 4.89
N THR A 938 -10.81 42.94 4.69
CA THR A 938 -10.43 43.63 3.46
C THR A 938 -9.58 42.69 2.59
N PRO A 939 -10.07 42.23 1.44
CA PRO A 939 -9.30 41.33 0.57
C PRO A 939 -8.07 42.04 0.00
N THR A 940 -6.91 41.39 0.11
CA THR A 940 -5.65 41.81 -0.52
C THR A 940 -5.46 41.11 -1.86
N MET A 941 -5.91 39.86 -1.99
CA MET A 941 -5.79 39.06 -3.21
C MET A 941 -6.95 38.05 -3.34
N LEU A 942 -7.44 37.84 -4.56
CA LEU A 942 -8.40 36.80 -4.94
C LEU A 942 -7.79 35.93 -6.03
N VAL A 943 -7.71 34.62 -5.80
CA VAL A 943 -7.12 33.66 -6.75
C VAL A 943 -8.06 32.49 -7.04
N CYS A 944 -8.07 32.02 -8.29
CA CYS A 944 -8.79 30.82 -8.73
C CYS A 944 -7.78 29.89 -9.42
N GLY A 945 -7.35 28.83 -8.74
CA GLY A 945 -6.19 28.05 -9.16
C GLY A 945 -4.94 28.95 -9.32
N PRO A 946 -4.21 28.90 -10.45
CA PRO A 946 -3.05 29.76 -10.68
C PRO A 946 -3.43 31.20 -11.09
N LEU A 947 -4.72 31.51 -11.28
CA LEU A 947 -5.16 32.80 -11.82
C LEU A 947 -5.42 33.83 -10.72
N CYS A 948 -4.66 34.93 -10.74
CA CYS A 948 -4.91 36.09 -9.89
C CYS A 948 -6.02 36.98 -10.49
N LEU A 949 -7.23 36.87 -9.93
CA LEU A 949 -8.41 37.64 -10.38
C LEU A 949 -8.31 39.10 -9.96
N TYR A 950 -7.87 39.33 -8.71
CA TYR A 950 -7.69 40.65 -8.11
C TYR A 950 -6.48 40.63 -7.18
N ALA A 951 -5.67 41.70 -7.19
CA ALA A 951 -4.79 42.01 -6.08
C ALA A 951 -4.72 43.53 -5.84
N ASN A 952 -4.65 43.93 -4.57
CA ASN A 952 -4.65 45.34 -4.19
C ASN A 952 -3.37 46.08 -4.67
N PHE A 953 -2.29 45.37 -4.99
CA PHE A 953 -1.04 45.91 -5.54
C PHE A 953 -0.99 45.94 -7.08
N GLN A 954 -2.06 45.52 -7.77
CA GLN A 954 -2.19 45.72 -9.22
C GLN A 954 -2.39 47.20 -9.57
N SER A 955 -2.05 47.59 -10.80
CA SER A 955 -2.24 48.96 -11.28
C SER A 955 -3.70 49.41 -11.16
N GLU A 956 -3.91 50.70 -10.89
CA GLU A 956 -5.26 51.27 -10.73
C GLU A 956 -6.12 51.07 -11.99
N GLU A 957 -5.50 51.17 -13.17
CA GLU A 957 -6.14 50.89 -14.46
C GLU A 957 -6.66 49.45 -14.55
N LYS A 958 -5.84 48.45 -14.18
CA LYS A 958 -6.22 47.03 -14.23
C LYS A 958 -7.33 46.70 -13.23
N ARG A 959 -7.26 47.28 -12.02
CA ARG A 959 -8.31 47.12 -11.01
C ARG A 959 -9.62 47.78 -11.44
N ALA A 960 -9.56 48.98 -12.03
CA ALA A 960 -10.73 49.68 -12.55
C ALA A 960 -11.38 48.91 -13.70
N GLN A 961 -10.60 48.37 -14.63
CA GLN A 961 -11.09 47.54 -15.74
C GLN A 961 -11.88 46.33 -15.24
N ARG A 962 -11.35 45.61 -14.25
CA ARG A 962 -11.96 44.36 -13.74
C ARG A 962 -13.05 44.55 -12.70
N SER A 963 -13.15 45.73 -12.08
CA SER A 963 -14.10 46.01 -10.99
C SER A 963 -15.56 45.66 -11.32
N ASN A 964 -15.97 45.95 -12.56
CA ASN A 964 -17.34 45.72 -13.06
C ASN A 964 -17.53 44.35 -13.73
N MET A 965 -16.48 43.53 -13.79
CA MET A 965 -16.55 42.18 -14.35
C MET A 965 -16.88 41.16 -13.25
N THR A 966 -17.56 40.09 -13.62
CA THR A 966 -17.75 38.89 -12.82
C THR A 966 -16.47 38.06 -12.77
N CYS A 967 -16.34 37.14 -11.80
CA CYS A 967 -15.18 36.26 -11.75
C CYS A 967 -15.04 35.39 -13.00
N LYS A 968 -16.16 34.96 -13.61
CA LYS A 968 -16.18 34.25 -14.88
C LYS A 968 -15.54 35.07 -16.00
N GLU A 969 -16.01 36.30 -16.21
CA GLU A 969 -15.50 37.18 -17.28
C GLU A 969 -14.00 37.48 -17.10
N VAL A 970 -13.53 37.63 -15.85
CA VAL A 970 -12.11 37.88 -15.58
C VAL A 970 -11.26 36.64 -15.87
N ILE A 971 -11.77 35.43 -15.58
CA ILE A 971 -11.07 34.19 -15.94
C ILE A 971 -10.99 34.06 -17.45
N GLU A 972 -12.09 34.27 -18.17
CA GLU A 972 -12.14 34.17 -19.64
C GLU A 972 -11.22 35.22 -20.31
N GLU A 973 -11.11 36.42 -19.74
CA GLU A 973 -10.12 37.44 -20.16
C GLU A 973 -8.68 36.96 -19.93
N LEU A 974 -8.39 36.35 -18.77
CA LEU A 974 -7.03 35.93 -18.42
C LEU A 974 -6.56 34.71 -19.22
N THR A 975 -7.46 33.75 -19.47
CA THR A 975 -7.15 32.51 -20.18
C THR A 975 -7.31 32.64 -21.70
N GLN A 976 -8.02 33.68 -22.16
CA GLN A 976 -8.44 33.84 -23.56
C GLN A 976 -9.28 32.66 -24.06
N LYS A 977 -9.99 31.99 -23.15
CA LYS A 977 -10.83 30.81 -23.42
C LYS A 977 -12.10 30.89 -22.58
N ASP A 978 -13.23 30.50 -23.19
CA ASP A 978 -14.50 30.35 -22.48
C ASP A 978 -14.39 29.27 -21.41
N LEU A 979 -15.12 29.43 -20.30
CA LEU A 979 -15.20 28.39 -19.28
C LEU A 979 -15.87 27.12 -19.84
N PRO A 980 -15.35 25.91 -19.53
CA PRO A 980 -15.97 24.66 -19.96
C PRO A 980 -17.42 24.52 -19.46
N GLU A 981 -18.31 23.96 -20.28
CA GLU A 981 -19.75 23.84 -19.95
C GLU A 981 -20.05 23.03 -18.68
N HIS A 982 -19.18 22.11 -18.29
CA HIS A 982 -19.34 21.31 -17.08
C HIS A 982 -19.04 22.06 -15.77
N VAL A 983 -18.41 23.24 -15.84
CA VAL A 983 -18.03 24.04 -14.66
C VAL A 983 -19.25 24.80 -14.13
N LYS A 984 -19.79 24.34 -13.00
CA LYS A 984 -20.95 24.96 -12.34
C LYS A 984 -20.58 25.88 -11.19
N SER A 985 -19.38 25.77 -10.64
CA SER A 985 -18.91 26.58 -9.52
C SER A 985 -17.44 26.97 -9.69
N LEU A 986 -17.09 28.19 -9.31
CA LEU A 986 -15.71 28.64 -9.16
C LEU A 986 -15.32 28.63 -7.69
N TRP A 987 -14.12 28.13 -7.41
CA TRP A 987 -13.53 28.08 -6.08
C TRP A 987 -12.44 29.15 -5.96
N ILE A 988 -12.71 30.18 -5.17
CA ILE A 988 -11.82 31.34 -5.03
C ILE A 988 -11.21 31.37 -3.64
N TYR A 989 -9.88 31.39 -3.58
CA TYR A 989 -9.13 31.59 -2.35
C TYR A 989 -8.84 33.07 -2.16
N VAL A 990 -8.92 33.52 -0.91
CA VAL A 990 -8.84 34.93 -0.54
C VAL A 990 -7.70 35.12 0.45
N ALA A 991 -6.75 35.97 0.10
CA ALA A 991 -5.88 36.61 1.09
C ALA A 991 -6.58 37.89 1.55
N ALA A 992 -6.68 38.11 2.86
CA ALA A 992 -7.34 39.27 3.42
C ALA A 992 -6.63 39.75 4.68
N VAL A 993 -6.89 41.01 5.04
CA VAL A 993 -6.51 41.60 6.33
C VAL A 993 -7.75 42.00 7.11
N ASP A 994 -7.65 42.02 8.43
CA ASP A 994 -8.72 42.50 9.30
C ASP A 994 -8.74 44.04 9.44
N GLU A 995 -9.55 44.57 10.36
CA GLU A 995 -9.65 46.03 10.60
C GLU A 995 -8.36 46.64 11.20
N GLN A 996 -7.46 45.80 11.70
CA GLN A 996 -6.18 46.18 12.31
C GLN A 996 -5.02 46.05 11.31
N GLU A 997 -5.31 45.73 10.04
CA GLU A 997 -4.35 45.44 8.98
C GLU A 997 -3.48 44.20 9.25
N GLU A 998 -3.95 43.27 10.09
CA GLU A 998 -3.30 41.97 10.30
C GLU A 998 -3.85 40.92 9.34
N ASP A 999 -2.99 40.03 8.83
CA ASP A 999 -3.38 38.94 7.94
C ASP A 999 -4.41 38.02 8.63
N VAL A 1000 -5.48 37.69 7.91
CA VAL A 1000 -6.58 36.90 8.44
C VAL A 1000 -6.98 35.80 7.46
N ASP A 1001 -6.94 34.56 7.94
CA ASP A 1001 -7.38 33.40 7.17
C ASP A 1001 -8.91 33.34 7.12
N ILE A 1002 -9.48 33.36 5.92
CA ILE A 1002 -10.92 33.22 5.71
C ILE A 1002 -11.22 32.00 4.83
N PRO A 1003 -12.42 31.40 4.93
CA PRO A 1003 -12.87 30.32 4.08
C PRO A 1003 -12.85 30.67 2.59
N CYS A 1004 -12.73 29.64 1.75
CA CYS A 1004 -12.84 29.81 0.30
C CYS A 1004 -14.25 30.31 -0.09
N LEU A 1005 -14.33 31.01 -1.22
CA LEU A 1005 -15.59 31.42 -1.82
C LEU A 1005 -16.00 30.39 -2.88
N ARG A 1006 -17.24 29.92 -2.82
CA ARG A 1006 -17.88 29.16 -3.90
C ARG A 1006 -18.81 30.08 -4.68
N ILE A 1007 -18.41 30.45 -5.89
CA ILE A 1007 -19.23 31.25 -6.81
C ILE A 1007 -19.99 30.33 -7.75
N ARG A 1008 -21.32 30.31 -7.67
CA ARG A 1008 -22.17 29.46 -8.52
C ARG A 1008 -22.41 30.12 -9.88
N ILE A 1009 -21.96 29.48 -10.94
CA ILE A 1009 -22.19 29.91 -12.33
C ILE A 1009 -23.50 29.28 -12.80
N SER A 1010 -24.41 30.13 -13.28
CA SER A 1010 -25.72 29.74 -13.82
C SER A 1010 -25.65 29.22 -15.25
#